data_AF-A0A956REJ8-F1
#
_entry.id   AF-A0A956REJ8-F1
#
_cell.length_a   1.000
_cell.length_b   1.000
_cell.length_c   1.000
_cell.angle_alpha   90.00
_cell.angle_beta   90.00
_cell.angle_gamma   90.00
#
_symmetry.space_group_name_H-M   'P 1'
#
loop_
_entity.id
_entity.type
_entity.pdbx_description
1 polymer ?
#
loop_
_entity_poly.entity_id
_entity_poly.type
_entity_poly.pdbx_seq_one_letter_code
_entity_poly.pdbx_strand_id
1 'polypeptide(L)'
;MTTTSPSRSRTSPGPSARVEAQAAHVRAPGRRAVAWALAGLLAAACGAEGPGDEPDAPVDDALTQLALTRVSPGALVPGTRLILEGRSFVAPPWAEGTLILRPDAGAELRAPVTFVDFDRLELTVDDALLTGLGAPDGWFSGQAILEFVSAVDGRAYRSAPLELTLRATETLTPQLELLQESGLIFVNDELAVAGDGLLLGGDEGVTVAALEGCVRPAGADACAPVPAVEVALTPELEGQRDRGTFRFAPQIAGIEPGAFEGQLRLRNLHQRGAVTESGAEARVYELLEPMLFGAAPTVAGLGQYVDIQGGGFVDPEDGGQTLISLVGSFTPDDVGAEPVALDLLLVPERAAGTRARYVVAEDDALGQRVDLRRVTGTITGVAAPIVSYQDQEITGAEIPVQLGITHVRQVVYVAFQPSYVESLRHFGLRAADQQIRARALEVLARAYEGVGVELREQPPDDFALYSQIDIAGPDPNGLGLLGYDNSPGKDVGNLRLYDRIGSVNALTQEDGYPGYGGVFVESMFAFSEHPEPFAAPPEEPGVGVATPLFDAIFDPFRPDRGGAPLTAADFDAPLPTLQQDGRECPAGARDVQVACAIRAFGSLVGTTAAHELGHALGLADPDGAGFHNLVDAPGRIMDAGVHRGFAERAELDGEGPARFCVEHYAYLRSILPVTDAPVDPAPSRPACD
;
A
#
# COMPACT_ATOMS: atom_id res chain seq x y z
N MET A 1 -53.49 22.09 40.82
CA MET A 1 -53.10 21.01 41.74
C MET A 1 -51.57 21.06 41.84
N THR A 2 -50.96 21.85 42.75
CA THR A 2 -50.49 21.43 44.10
C THR A 2 -49.82 20.05 44.06
N THR A 3 -48.51 19.86 44.26
CA THR A 3 -47.68 20.31 45.39
C THR A 3 -46.14 20.16 45.15
N THR A 4 -45.38 21.20 45.53
CA THR A 4 -44.10 21.25 46.30
C THR A 4 -42.88 20.31 46.05
N SER A 5 -41.78 20.89 45.52
CA SER A 5 -40.39 21.11 46.07
C SER A 5 -39.89 20.37 47.36
N PRO A 6 -38.58 20.41 47.78
CA PRO A 6 -37.33 20.94 47.15
C PRO A 6 -35.97 20.20 47.47
N SER A 7 -34.87 20.74 46.88
CA SER A 7 -33.48 20.83 47.44
C SER A 7 -32.54 19.61 47.28
N ARG A 8 -31.22 19.72 47.05
CA ARG A 8 -30.20 20.66 47.57
C ARG A 8 -28.94 20.65 46.71
N SER A 9 -28.34 21.83 46.56
CA SER A 9 -26.96 22.06 46.14
C SER A 9 -25.95 21.60 47.20
N ARG A 10 -24.79 21.10 46.78
CA ARG A 10 -23.52 21.20 47.53
C ARG A 10 -22.32 21.22 46.59
N THR A 11 -21.52 22.25 46.80
CA THR A 11 -20.23 22.62 46.22
C THR A 11 -19.06 21.93 46.93
N SER A 12 -18.06 21.53 46.14
CA SER A 12 -16.59 21.46 46.41
C SER A 12 -16.07 20.54 47.54
N PRO A 13 -14.75 20.25 47.64
CA PRO A 13 -13.60 20.49 46.74
C PRO A 13 -12.82 19.20 46.38
N GLY A 14 -11.85 19.30 45.46
CA GLY A 14 -10.97 18.19 45.08
C GLY A 14 -9.88 17.84 46.11
N PRO A 15 -9.02 16.87 45.77
CA PRO A 15 -7.64 16.88 46.24
C PRO A 15 -6.65 16.84 45.08
N SER A 16 -5.76 17.83 45.12
CA SER A 16 -4.41 17.77 44.60
C SER A 16 -3.66 16.58 45.23
N ALA A 17 -3.08 15.73 44.37
CA ALA A 17 -1.94 14.87 44.69
C ALA A 17 -1.07 14.82 43.43
N ARG A 18 -0.06 15.68 43.30
CA ARG A 18 1.36 15.33 43.54
C ARG A 18 1.66 13.88 43.16
N VAL A 19 1.99 13.67 41.88
CA VAL A 19 2.83 12.54 41.47
C VAL A 19 4.28 13.00 41.69
N GLU A 20 4.80 12.69 42.88
CA GLU A 20 6.23 12.75 43.17
C GLU A 20 6.93 11.63 42.40
N ALA A 21 7.97 12.00 41.68
CA ALA A 21 8.92 11.10 41.05
C ALA A 21 9.57 10.20 42.10
N GLN A 22 9.35 8.88 42.02
CA GLN A 22 10.19 7.89 42.66
C GLN A 22 11.18 7.34 41.64
N ALA A 23 12.36 7.96 41.61
CA ALA A 23 13.55 7.40 41.01
C ALA A 23 13.94 6.15 41.82
N ALA A 24 13.73 4.97 41.23
CA ALA A 24 14.28 3.73 41.75
C ALA A 24 15.81 3.73 41.56
N HIS A 25 16.53 3.87 42.67
CA HIS A 25 17.96 3.60 42.77
C HIS A 25 18.24 2.13 42.43
N VAL A 26 18.60 1.84 41.18
CA VAL A 26 19.32 0.60 40.84
C VAL A 26 20.74 0.75 41.35
N ARG A 27 21.02 0.14 42.51
CA ARG A 27 22.37 -0.04 43.03
C ARG A 27 23.15 -0.98 42.11
N ALA A 28 24.18 -0.45 41.48
CA ALA A 28 25.21 -1.22 40.81
C ALA A 28 25.87 -2.20 41.81
N PRO A 29 25.98 -3.51 41.50
CA PRO A 29 26.86 -4.39 42.25
C PRO A 29 28.32 -4.11 41.88
N GLY A 30 29.12 -3.94 42.92
CA GLY A 30 30.46 -3.40 42.86
C GLY A 30 31.46 -4.27 42.08
N ARG A 31 32.34 -3.57 41.37
CA ARG A 31 33.65 -4.04 40.93
C ARG A 31 34.41 -4.59 42.13
N ARG A 32 34.61 -5.91 42.18
CA ARG A 32 35.70 -6.54 42.93
C ARG A 32 36.59 -7.26 41.94
N ALA A 33 37.81 -6.74 41.86
CA ALA A 33 38.95 -7.37 41.24
C ALA A 33 39.20 -8.75 41.86
N VAL A 34 39.35 -9.77 41.01
CA VAL A 34 40.14 -10.97 41.31
C VAL A 34 40.95 -11.26 40.05
N ALA A 35 42.20 -10.82 40.07
CA ALA A 35 43.23 -11.18 39.12
C ALA A 35 44.04 -12.33 39.73
N TRP A 36 43.93 -13.54 39.17
CA TRP A 36 44.90 -14.65 39.27
C TRP A 36 44.68 -15.51 38.00
N ALA A 37 45.50 -15.36 36.97
CA ALA A 37 46.74 -16.12 36.75
C ALA A 37 46.49 -17.60 36.45
N LEU A 38 46.42 -17.94 35.15
CA LEU A 38 46.80 -19.25 34.62
C LEU A 38 47.28 -19.08 33.18
N ALA A 39 48.54 -18.66 33.07
CA ALA A 39 49.37 -18.94 31.93
C ALA A 39 49.92 -20.36 32.08
N GLY A 40 49.85 -21.15 31.02
CA GLY A 40 50.60 -22.40 30.91
C GLY A 40 49.75 -23.58 30.47
N LEU A 41 49.53 -23.71 29.16
CA LEU A 41 49.63 -24.93 28.36
C LEU A 41 48.91 -24.69 27.03
N LEU A 42 49.64 -24.27 26.00
CA LEU A 42 49.32 -24.49 24.58
C LEU A 42 50.51 -24.00 23.74
N ALA A 43 51.58 -24.79 23.75
CA ALA A 43 52.67 -24.69 22.81
C ALA A 43 53.26 -26.09 22.61
N ALA A 44 52.54 -26.94 21.86
CA ALA A 44 53.07 -28.13 21.19
C ALA A 44 51.99 -28.75 20.29
N ALA A 45 51.68 -28.10 19.17
CA ALA A 45 51.07 -28.76 18.01
C ALA A 45 51.42 -27.96 16.74
N CYS A 46 52.71 -27.95 16.40
CA CYS A 46 53.11 -27.77 15.00
C CYS A 46 52.84 -29.09 14.29
N GLY A 47 51.61 -29.24 13.78
CA GLY A 47 51.26 -30.21 12.75
C GLY A 47 50.91 -29.41 11.50
N ALA A 48 51.61 -29.65 10.40
CA ALA A 48 51.32 -29.07 9.12
C ALA A 48 49.99 -29.62 8.59
N GLU A 49 48.93 -28.84 8.69
CA GLU A 49 47.71 -29.01 7.93
C GLU A 49 47.73 -27.94 6.82
N GLY A 50 47.51 -28.37 5.57
CA GLY A 50 47.46 -27.47 4.43
C GLY A 50 46.32 -26.46 4.55
N PRO A 51 46.19 -25.50 3.61
CA PRO A 51 44.96 -24.73 3.52
C PRO A 51 43.83 -25.71 3.22
N GLY A 52 43.11 -26.12 4.26
CA GLY A 52 41.80 -26.72 4.07
C GLY A 52 40.93 -25.64 3.48
N ASP A 53 40.38 -25.91 2.31
CA ASP A 53 39.27 -25.16 1.74
C ASP A 53 38.16 -25.14 2.82
N GLU A 54 38.11 -24.08 3.63
CA GLU A 54 36.85 -23.72 4.28
C GLU A 54 35.83 -23.59 3.14
N PRO A 55 34.68 -24.27 3.20
CA PRO A 55 33.66 -24.10 2.17
C PRO A 55 33.38 -22.61 2.06
N ASP A 56 33.64 -22.03 0.88
CA ASP A 56 33.36 -20.62 0.60
C ASP A 56 31.96 -20.31 1.14
N ALA A 57 31.86 -19.30 2.01
CA ALA A 57 30.57 -18.89 2.54
C ALA A 57 29.61 -18.71 1.36
N PRO A 58 28.37 -19.25 1.46
CA PRO A 58 27.42 -19.18 0.36
C PRO A 58 27.23 -17.72 -0.06
N VAL A 59 27.48 -17.44 -1.34
CA VAL A 59 27.38 -16.10 -1.92
C VAL A 59 25.94 -15.60 -1.73
N ASP A 60 25.76 -14.35 -1.30
CA ASP A 60 24.44 -13.71 -1.30
C ASP A 60 23.96 -13.43 -2.73
N ASP A 61 23.28 -14.42 -3.31
CA ASP A 61 22.80 -14.39 -4.70
C ASP A 61 21.88 -13.20 -4.99
N ALA A 62 21.16 -12.69 -3.99
CA ALA A 62 20.29 -11.54 -4.20
C ALA A 62 21.05 -10.26 -4.54
N LEU A 63 22.27 -10.11 -4.04
CA LEU A 63 23.11 -8.93 -4.28
C LEU A 63 24.01 -9.10 -5.51
N THR A 64 24.06 -10.28 -6.12
CA THR A 64 24.88 -10.52 -7.33
C THR A 64 24.45 -9.69 -8.54
N GLN A 65 23.19 -9.24 -8.56
CA GLN A 65 22.64 -8.41 -9.64
C GLN A 65 22.45 -6.93 -9.24
N LEU A 66 23.04 -6.51 -8.12
CA LEU A 66 22.97 -5.14 -7.61
C LEU A 66 23.32 -4.13 -8.71
N ALA A 67 22.38 -3.25 -9.02
CA ALA A 67 22.60 -2.17 -9.97
C ALA A 67 21.97 -0.87 -9.45
N LEU A 68 22.70 0.23 -9.65
CA LEU A 68 22.22 1.60 -9.47
C LEU A 68 22.06 2.19 -10.87
N THR A 69 20.84 2.58 -11.21
CA THR A 69 20.50 3.06 -12.55
C THR A 69 20.23 4.56 -12.58
N ARG A 70 19.83 5.17 -11.46
CA ARG A 70 19.57 6.61 -11.36
C ARG A 70 19.84 7.16 -9.96
N VAL A 71 20.26 8.43 -9.92
CA VAL A 71 20.31 9.26 -8.71
C VAL A 71 19.69 10.62 -9.05
N SER A 72 18.68 11.06 -8.29
CA SER A 72 17.97 12.33 -8.52
C SER A 72 17.42 12.91 -7.21
N PRO A 73 17.21 14.24 -7.10
CA PRO A 73 17.41 15.29 -8.10
C PRO A 73 18.90 15.63 -8.34
N GLY A 74 19.19 16.34 -9.44
CA GLY A 74 20.54 16.81 -9.76
C GLY A 74 20.99 18.06 -8.99
N ALA A 75 20.05 18.85 -8.47
CA ALA A 75 20.35 20.01 -7.61
C ALA A 75 19.93 19.74 -6.17
N LEU A 76 20.83 20.02 -5.24
CA LEU A 76 20.72 19.69 -3.83
C LEU A 76 20.83 20.96 -2.98
N VAL A 77 19.91 21.08 -2.04
CA VAL A 77 19.87 22.07 -0.96
C VAL A 77 19.79 21.33 0.39
N PRO A 78 19.99 22.01 1.53
CA PRO A 78 19.81 21.37 2.83
C PRO A 78 18.43 20.73 2.95
N GLY A 79 18.37 19.45 3.34
CA GLY A 79 17.13 18.71 3.48
C GLY A 79 16.61 18.06 2.19
N THR A 80 17.29 18.21 1.05
CA THR A 80 16.89 17.52 -0.19
C THR A 80 16.82 16.01 0.04
N ARG A 81 15.71 15.39 -0.35
CA ARG A 81 15.61 13.94 -0.42
C ARG A 81 16.17 13.44 -1.74
N LEU A 82 17.30 12.74 -1.68
CA LEU A 82 17.94 12.12 -2.83
C LEU A 82 17.40 10.70 -3.00
N ILE A 83 16.84 10.43 -4.18
CA ILE A 83 16.24 9.17 -4.59
C ILE A 83 17.26 8.41 -5.44
N LEU A 84 17.46 7.14 -5.11
CA LEU A 84 18.30 6.22 -5.84
C LEU A 84 17.44 5.10 -6.41
N GLU A 85 17.44 4.94 -7.73
CA GLU A 85 16.70 3.87 -8.41
C GLU A 85 17.67 2.80 -8.92
N GLY A 86 17.23 1.54 -8.93
CA GLY A 86 18.06 0.42 -9.32
C GLY A 86 17.34 -0.92 -9.28
N ARG A 87 18.05 -1.96 -8.84
CA ARG A 87 17.47 -3.29 -8.62
C ARG A 87 18.30 -4.07 -7.62
N SER A 88 17.71 -5.11 -7.07
CA SER A 88 18.37 -6.02 -6.12
C SER A 88 18.85 -5.29 -4.87
N PHE A 89 18.10 -4.27 -4.43
CA PHE A 89 18.31 -3.68 -3.11
C PHE A 89 17.83 -4.64 -2.04
N VAL A 90 18.37 -4.50 -0.83
CA VAL A 90 18.09 -5.41 0.27
C VAL A 90 17.78 -4.61 1.51
N ALA A 91 16.71 -4.99 2.21
CA ALA A 91 16.27 -4.34 3.43
C ALA A 91 17.13 -4.78 4.65
N PRO A 92 17.30 -3.94 5.67
CA PRO A 92 17.77 -4.39 6.98
C PRO A 92 16.88 -5.51 7.55
N PRO A 93 17.43 -6.47 8.31
CA PRO A 93 18.83 -6.56 8.76
C PRO A 93 19.76 -7.29 7.76
N TRP A 94 19.26 -7.67 6.58
CA TRP A 94 19.97 -8.55 5.65
C TRP A 94 21.18 -7.88 4.98
N ALA A 95 21.13 -6.57 4.78
CA ALA A 95 22.28 -5.80 4.37
C ALA A 95 22.12 -4.33 4.78
N GLU A 96 23.25 -3.64 4.95
CA GLU A 96 23.29 -2.19 5.12
C GLU A 96 23.80 -1.53 3.84
N GLY A 97 23.01 -0.61 3.29
CA GLY A 97 23.34 0.11 2.07
C GLY A 97 24.12 1.40 2.36
N THR A 98 25.10 1.71 1.52
CA THR A 98 25.84 2.97 1.51
C THR A 98 25.96 3.51 0.08
N LEU A 99 25.55 4.76 -0.14
CA LEU A 99 25.90 5.49 -1.35
C LEU A 99 27.34 5.99 -1.25
N ILE A 100 28.14 5.67 -2.25
CA ILE A 100 29.51 6.13 -2.42
C ILE A 100 29.56 7.11 -3.59
N LEU A 101 29.96 8.35 -3.34
CA LEU A 101 30.19 9.36 -4.37
C LEU A 101 31.69 9.58 -4.54
N ARG A 102 32.22 9.19 -5.70
CA ARG A 102 33.63 9.34 -6.06
C ARG A 102 33.79 10.50 -7.04
N PRO A 103 34.32 11.66 -6.60
CA PRO A 103 34.55 12.77 -7.51
C PRO A 103 35.71 12.46 -8.46
N ASP A 104 35.73 13.12 -9.63
CA ASP A 104 36.86 13.09 -10.56
C ASP A 104 38.17 13.56 -9.92
N ALA A 105 38.06 14.50 -8.96
CA ALA A 105 39.15 14.98 -8.14
C ALA A 105 38.65 15.23 -6.71
N GLY A 106 39.36 14.67 -5.72
CA GLY A 106 39.06 14.88 -4.30
C GLY A 106 38.93 13.58 -3.52
N ALA A 107 38.32 13.67 -2.33
CA ALA A 107 38.05 12.52 -1.48
C ALA A 107 36.68 11.91 -1.80
N GLU A 108 36.57 10.60 -1.64
CA GLU A 108 35.30 9.87 -1.73
C GLU A 108 34.37 10.29 -0.58
N LEU A 109 33.09 10.51 -0.90
CA LEU A 109 32.04 10.77 0.08
C LEU A 109 31.18 9.51 0.25
N ARG A 110 30.71 9.28 1.47
CA ARG A 110 29.92 8.11 1.82
C ARG A 110 28.72 8.55 2.64
N ALA A 111 27.54 8.10 2.25
CA ALA A 111 26.29 8.40 2.93
C ALA A 111 25.46 7.13 3.10
N PRO A 112 24.92 6.86 4.31
CA PRO A 112 23.99 5.75 4.48
C PRO A 112 22.72 6.02 3.68
N VAL A 113 22.09 4.95 3.19
CA VAL A 113 20.81 5.00 2.48
C VAL A 113 19.75 4.25 3.26
N THR A 114 18.52 4.73 3.16
CA THR A 114 17.32 4.10 3.71
C THR A 114 16.67 3.24 2.63
N PHE A 115 16.39 1.99 2.97
CA PHE A 115 15.63 1.10 2.10
C PHE A 115 14.16 1.52 2.03
N VAL A 116 13.64 1.68 0.81
CA VAL A 116 12.21 1.90 0.57
C VAL A 116 11.60 0.61 0.02
N ASP A 117 12.16 0.11 -1.08
CA ASP A 117 11.79 -1.16 -1.71
C ASP A 117 13.00 -1.75 -2.50
N PHE A 118 12.75 -2.80 -3.29
CA PHE A 118 13.80 -3.56 -3.97
C PHE A 118 14.45 -2.86 -5.16
N ASP A 119 13.89 -1.73 -5.60
CA ASP A 119 14.37 -0.90 -6.71
C ASP A 119 14.51 0.59 -6.34
N ARG A 120 14.21 0.97 -5.10
CA ARG A 120 14.31 2.35 -4.58
C ARG A 120 14.96 2.43 -3.20
N LEU A 121 15.89 3.39 -3.08
CA LEU A 121 16.47 3.84 -1.83
C LEU A 121 16.35 5.35 -1.71
N GLU A 122 16.41 5.86 -0.49
CA GLU A 122 16.38 7.29 -0.21
C GLU A 122 17.49 7.69 0.77
N LEU A 123 18.01 8.90 0.63
CA LEU A 123 18.81 9.54 1.69
C LEU A 123 18.45 11.03 1.80
N THR A 124 18.46 11.56 3.01
CA THR A 124 18.31 13.00 3.24
C THR A 124 19.67 13.69 3.18
N VAL A 125 19.78 14.72 2.36
CA VAL A 125 21.00 15.49 2.16
C VAL A 125 21.23 16.41 3.37
N ASP A 126 22.25 16.09 4.16
CA ASP A 126 22.66 16.85 5.33
C ASP A 126 23.80 17.86 5.03
N ASP A 127 24.20 18.63 6.04
CA ASP A 127 25.28 19.62 5.92
C ASP A 127 26.64 19.00 5.60
N ALA A 128 26.91 17.79 6.10
CA ALA A 128 28.18 17.13 5.88
C ALA A 128 28.31 16.70 4.43
N LEU A 129 27.25 16.11 3.86
CA LEU A 129 27.19 15.73 2.45
C LEU A 129 27.26 16.96 1.55
N LEU A 130 26.49 18.02 1.80
CA LEU A 130 26.54 19.25 1.00
C LEU A 130 27.92 19.91 1.01
N THR A 131 28.53 20.02 2.19
CA THR A 131 29.89 20.55 2.31
C THR A 131 30.89 19.70 1.53
N GLY A 132 30.75 18.37 1.61
CA GLY A 132 31.57 17.43 0.84
C GLY A 132 31.41 17.57 -0.68
N LEU A 133 30.21 17.91 -1.14
CA LEU A 133 29.89 18.15 -2.55
C LEU A 133 30.27 19.56 -3.04
N GLY A 134 30.80 20.43 -2.16
CA GLY A 134 31.33 21.74 -2.52
C GLY A 134 30.38 22.92 -2.29
N ALA A 135 29.34 22.78 -1.47
CA ALA A 135 28.51 23.91 -1.03
C ALA A 135 29.36 25.07 -0.44
N PRO A 136 28.94 26.35 -0.55
CA PRO A 136 27.57 26.82 -0.79
C PRO A 136 27.14 27.01 -2.26
N ASP A 137 28.02 26.84 -3.24
CA ASP A 137 27.67 26.80 -4.68
C ASP A 137 28.75 26.00 -5.42
N GLY A 138 28.62 24.68 -5.35
CA GLY A 138 29.57 23.71 -5.88
C GLY A 138 28.95 22.77 -6.90
N TRP A 139 29.81 22.22 -7.75
CA TRP A 139 29.46 21.15 -8.69
C TRP A 139 30.28 19.91 -8.36
N PHE A 140 29.60 18.81 -8.10
CA PHE A 140 30.17 17.48 -8.10
C PHE A 140 30.08 16.90 -9.51
N SER A 141 31.19 16.36 -10.00
CA SER A 141 31.25 15.54 -11.21
C SER A 141 32.07 14.30 -10.90
N GLY A 142 31.53 13.13 -11.22
CA GLY A 142 32.15 11.85 -10.95
C GLY A 142 31.13 10.71 -10.92
N GLN A 143 31.43 9.67 -10.14
CA GLN A 143 30.69 8.40 -10.12
C GLN A 143 29.91 8.21 -8.82
N ALA A 144 28.68 7.69 -8.92
CA ALA A 144 27.98 7.05 -7.82
C ALA A 144 28.12 5.53 -7.89
N ILE A 145 28.36 4.92 -6.74
CA ILE A 145 28.41 3.47 -6.55
C ILE A 145 27.57 3.16 -5.33
N LEU A 146 26.66 2.20 -5.45
CA LEU A 146 25.92 1.67 -4.32
C LEU A 146 26.67 0.45 -3.78
N GLU A 147 26.92 0.43 -2.47
CA GLU A 147 27.55 -0.68 -1.78
C GLU A 147 26.60 -1.25 -0.72
N PHE A 148 26.45 -2.58 -0.69
CA PHE A 148 25.79 -3.30 0.38
C PHE A 148 26.76 -4.25 1.07
N VAL A 149 26.78 -4.26 2.39
CA VAL A 149 27.47 -5.31 3.16
C VAL A 149 26.43 -6.35 3.55
N SER A 150 26.54 -7.56 2.98
CA SER A 150 25.60 -8.64 3.27
C SER A 150 25.81 -9.18 4.70
N ALA A 151 24.73 -9.33 5.45
CA ALA A 151 24.72 -10.02 6.72
C ALA A 151 24.81 -11.55 6.57
N VAL A 152 24.57 -12.07 5.36
CA VAL A 152 24.58 -13.52 5.06
C VAL A 152 26.01 -14.04 4.95
N ASP A 153 26.84 -13.37 4.14
CA ASP A 153 28.22 -13.82 3.86
C ASP A 153 29.31 -12.83 4.30
N GLY A 154 28.92 -11.67 4.85
CA GLY A 154 29.82 -10.62 5.28
C GLY A 154 30.54 -9.89 4.15
N ARG A 155 30.21 -10.16 2.88
CA ARG A 155 30.88 -9.57 1.70
C ARG A 155 30.24 -8.25 1.33
N ALA A 156 31.07 -7.36 0.78
CA ALA A 156 30.61 -6.11 0.18
C ALA A 156 30.29 -6.33 -1.30
N TYR A 157 29.05 -6.03 -1.68
CA TYR A 157 28.55 -6.03 -3.05
C TYR A 157 28.47 -4.61 -3.56
N ARG A 158 28.90 -4.38 -4.79
CA ARG A 158 28.92 -3.04 -5.40
C ARG A 158 28.21 -3.05 -6.74
N SER A 159 27.41 -2.01 -6.96
CA SER A 159 26.87 -1.73 -8.29
C SER A 159 27.99 -1.38 -9.28
N ALA A 160 27.68 -1.45 -10.58
CA ALA A 160 28.48 -0.73 -11.56
C ALA A 160 28.49 0.78 -11.26
N PRO A 161 29.58 1.51 -11.54
CA PRO A 161 29.62 2.97 -11.37
C PRO A 161 28.63 3.67 -12.31
N LEU A 162 27.88 4.64 -11.77
CA LEU A 162 26.98 5.53 -12.51
C LEU A 162 27.61 6.92 -12.59
N GLU A 163 27.96 7.38 -13.79
CA GLU A 163 28.45 8.74 -14.02
C GLU A 163 27.32 9.76 -13.79
N LEU A 164 27.59 10.82 -13.03
CA LEU A 164 26.60 11.85 -12.76
C LEU A 164 27.23 13.21 -12.39
N THR A 165 26.37 14.23 -12.36
CA THR A 165 26.73 15.57 -11.93
C THR A 165 25.67 16.07 -10.94
N LEU A 166 26.12 16.60 -9.80
CA LEU A 166 25.25 17.18 -8.77
C LEU A 166 25.65 18.62 -8.53
N ARG A 167 24.67 19.51 -8.38
CA ARG A 167 24.88 20.89 -7.92
C ARG A 167 24.52 20.98 -6.45
N ALA A 168 25.46 21.36 -5.60
CA ALA A 168 25.24 21.59 -4.17
C ALA A 168 25.17 23.10 -3.90
N THR A 169 24.04 23.59 -3.39
CA THR A 169 23.83 25.01 -3.08
C THR A 169 23.13 25.19 -1.73
N GLU A 170 23.30 26.35 -1.08
CA GLU A 170 22.53 26.68 0.13
C GLU A 170 21.08 27.07 -0.17
N THR A 171 20.85 27.67 -1.34
CA THR A 171 19.52 28.13 -1.76
C THR A 171 19.33 27.94 -3.26
N LEU A 172 18.08 27.73 -3.66
CA LEU A 172 17.61 27.76 -5.04
C LEU A 172 16.66 28.95 -5.18
N THR A 173 16.91 29.78 -6.19
CA THR A 173 15.98 30.84 -6.60
C THR A 173 15.07 30.29 -7.69
N PRO A 174 13.73 30.32 -7.52
CA PRO A 174 12.84 29.79 -8.53
C PRO A 174 12.85 30.71 -9.75
N GLN A 175 12.83 30.10 -10.94
CA GLN A 175 12.62 30.79 -12.20
C GLN A 175 11.22 30.47 -12.70
N LEU A 176 10.53 31.49 -13.19
CA LEU A 176 9.25 31.34 -13.88
C LEU A 176 9.53 31.62 -15.35
N GLU A 177 9.42 30.59 -16.19
CA GLU A 177 9.65 30.69 -17.64
C GLU A 177 8.35 30.61 -18.42
N LEU A 178 7.44 29.74 -17.96
CA LEU A 178 6.13 29.55 -18.56
C LEU A 178 5.11 29.37 -17.46
N LEU A 179 4.00 30.07 -17.60
CA LEU A 179 2.76 29.76 -16.89
C LEU A 179 1.72 29.38 -17.93
N GLN A 180 0.79 28.51 -17.57
CA GLN A 180 -0.43 28.30 -18.33
C GLN A 180 -1.03 29.64 -18.81
N GLU A 181 -1.40 29.69 -20.09
CA GLU A 181 -1.87 30.92 -20.74
C GLU A 181 -3.09 31.50 -20.01
N SER A 182 -3.19 32.83 -19.99
CA SER A 182 -4.39 33.55 -19.55
C SER A 182 -5.62 33.01 -20.27
N GLY A 183 -6.72 32.82 -19.55
CA GLY A 183 -7.90 32.22 -20.15
C GLY A 183 -9.03 31.95 -19.16
N LEU A 184 -9.97 31.12 -19.63
CA LEU A 184 -11.08 30.61 -18.84
C LEU A 184 -10.55 29.53 -17.89
N ILE A 185 -10.85 29.68 -16.61
CA ILE A 185 -10.53 28.69 -15.58
C ILE A 185 -11.74 28.51 -14.65
N PHE A 186 -11.73 27.43 -13.90
CA PHE A 186 -12.57 27.28 -12.72
C PHE A 186 -11.74 27.49 -11.45
N VAL A 187 -12.45 27.74 -10.34
CA VAL A 187 -11.85 27.61 -9.01
C VAL A 187 -11.26 26.23 -8.85
N ASN A 188 -10.08 26.18 -8.20
CA ASN A 188 -9.28 24.98 -7.96
C ASN A 188 -8.72 24.30 -9.21
N ASP A 189 -8.82 24.90 -10.40
CA ASP A 189 -8.05 24.43 -11.55
C ASP A 189 -6.55 24.40 -11.21
N GLU A 190 -5.89 23.33 -11.64
CA GLU A 190 -4.45 23.16 -11.49
C GLU A 190 -3.75 23.91 -12.62
N LEU A 191 -3.06 24.99 -12.25
CA LEU A 191 -2.34 25.83 -13.20
C LEU A 191 -0.90 25.35 -13.31
N ALA A 192 -0.53 24.91 -14.51
CA ALA A 192 0.82 24.43 -14.80
C ALA A 192 1.82 25.58 -14.82
N VAL A 193 2.96 25.34 -14.18
CA VAL A 193 4.13 26.21 -14.10
C VAL A 193 5.33 25.44 -14.65
N ALA A 194 6.11 26.07 -15.52
CA ALA A 194 7.42 25.60 -15.95
C ALA A 194 8.49 26.65 -15.70
N GLY A 195 9.67 26.17 -15.32
CA GLY A 195 10.78 27.00 -14.87
C GLY A 195 11.96 26.17 -14.39
N ASP A 196 12.63 26.61 -13.34
CA ASP A 196 13.74 25.89 -12.69
C ASP A 196 13.83 26.29 -11.22
N GLY A 197 14.57 25.52 -10.42
CA GLY A 197 14.88 25.84 -9.04
C GLY A 197 13.69 25.73 -8.09
N LEU A 198 12.65 24.98 -8.45
CA LEU A 198 11.55 24.66 -7.53
C LEU A 198 12.05 23.76 -6.39
N LEU A 199 11.52 23.98 -5.19
CA LEU A 199 11.69 23.09 -4.04
C LEU A 199 10.71 21.92 -4.14
N LEU A 200 11.16 20.76 -3.71
CA LEU A 200 10.49 19.47 -3.80
C LEU A 200 9.58 19.18 -2.61
N GLY A 201 9.49 20.08 -1.63
CA GLY A 201 8.77 19.85 -0.39
C GLY A 201 9.63 19.20 0.70
N GLY A 202 8.96 18.77 1.78
CA GLY A 202 9.61 18.08 2.89
C GLY A 202 10.65 18.94 3.62
N ASP A 203 11.83 18.36 3.86
CA ASP A 203 12.87 18.98 4.68
C ASP A 203 13.66 20.08 3.96
N GLU A 204 13.56 20.24 2.64
CA GLU A 204 14.22 21.39 1.98
C GLU A 204 13.39 22.67 1.99
N GLY A 205 12.09 22.57 2.27
CA GLY A 205 11.14 23.68 2.24
C GLY A 205 10.14 23.56 1.10
N VAL A 206 9.42 24.65 0.82
CA VAL A 206 8.28 24.64 -0.11
C VAL A 206 8.38 25.78 -1.11
N THR A 207 8.00 25.51 -2.36
CA THR A 207 7.72 26.56 -3.34
C THR A 207 6.25 26.93 -3.27
N VAL A 208 5.95 28.23 -3.24
CA VAL A 208 4.59 28.76 -3.30
C VAL A 208 4.43 29.68 -4.50
N ALA A 209 3.25 29.67 -5.12
CA ALA A 209 2.80 30.72 -6.02
C ALA A 209 2.17 31.83 -5.18
N ALA A 210 2.74 33.03 -5.24
CA ALA A 210 2.20 34.22 -4.59
C ALA A 210 1.47 35.07 -5.64
N LEU A 211 0.17 35.25 -5.45
CA LEU A 211 -0.74 36.00 -6.32
C LEU A 211 -1.27 37.23 -5.60
N GLU A 212 -1.21 38.38 -6.26
CA GLU A 212 -1.83 39.63 -5.77
C GLU A 212 -2.51 40.37 -6.94
N GLY A 213 -3.57 41.12 -6.67
CA GLY A 213 -4.30 41.78 -7.75
C GLY A 213 -5.66 42.31 -7.35
N CYS A 214 -6.64 42.12 -8.22
CA CYS A 214 -8.03 42.41 -7.93
C CYS A 214 -8.98 41.47 -8.70
N VAL A 215 -10.20 41.32 -8.19
CA VAL A 215 -11.26 40.50 -8.81
C VAL A 215 -12.43 41.39 -9.16
N ARG A 216 -12.96 41.20 -10.36
CA ARG A 216 -14.16 41.85 -10.88
C ARG A 216 -15.24 40.79 -11.08
N PRO A 217 -16.22 40.66 -10.18
CA PRO A 217 -17.35 39.75 -10.35
C PRO A 217 -18.09 40.01 -11.67
N ALA A 218 -18.70 38.98 -12.24
CA ALA A 218 -19.47 39.07 -13.47
C ALA A 218 -20.56 40.14 -13.37
N GLY A 219 -20.56 41.10 -14.31
CA GLY A 219 -21.52 42.19 -14.33
C GLY A 219 -21.22 43.36 -13.38
N ALA A 220 -20.12 43.31 -12.63
CA ALA A 220 -19.65 44.44 -11.81
C ALA A 220 -18.62 45.30 -12.57
N ASP A 221 -18.66 46.62 -12.35
CA ASP A 221 -17.67 47.55 -12.92
C ASP A 221 -16.42 47.72 -12.03
N ALA A 222 -16.55 47.45 -10.73
CA ALA A 222 -15.50 47.67 -9.74
C ALA A 222 -14.62 46.43 -9.56
N CYS A 223 -13.31 46.63 -9.48
CA CYS A 223 -12.35 45.58 -9.13
C CYS A 223 -12.07 45.63 -7.62
N ALA A 224 -12.43 44.57 -6.90
CA ALA A 224 -12.15 44.44 -5.47
C ALA A 224 -10.70 43.96 -5.27
N PRO A 225 -9.89 44.64 -4.44
CA PRO A 225 -8.48 44.26 -4.26
C PRO A 225 -8.35 42.89 -3.59
N VAL A 226 -7.43 42.08 -4.11
CA VAL A 226 -7.00 40.79 -3.55
C VAL A 226 -5.61 40.99 -2.93
N PRO A 227 -5.46 40.82 -1.60
CA PRO A 227 -4.14 40.87 -0.96
C PRO A 227 -3.27 39.72 -1.49
N ALA A 228 -1.96 39.78 -1.27
CA ALA A 228 -1.07 38.69 -1.64
C ALA A 228 -1.51 37.37 -0.96
N VAL A 229 -1.87 36.38 -1.77
CA VAL A 229 -2.23 35.02 -1.36
C VAL A 229 -1.13 34.08 -1.82
N GLU A 230 -0.69 33.20 -0.93
CA GLU A 230 0.29 32.17 -1.24
C GLU A 230 -0.38 30.80 -1.31
N VAL A 231 -0.19 30.10 -2.42
CA VAL A 231 -0.65 28.74 -2.61
C VAL A 231 0.55 27.84 -2.85
N ALA A 232 0.57 26.68 -2.18
CA ALA A 232 1.64 25.71 -2.37
C ALA A 232 1.69 25.23 -3.83
N LEU A 233 2.91 25.13 -4.36
CA LEU A 233 3.20 24.54 -5.65
C LEU A 233 3.66 23.10 -5.42
N THR A 234 3.04 22.16 -6.13
CA THR A 234 3.38 20.74 -6.10
C THR A 234 4.21 20.41 -7.34
N PRO A 235 5.42 19.84 -7.21
CA PRO A 235 6.18 19.35 -8.37
C PRO A 235 5.37 18.33 -9.18
N GLU A 236 5.42 18.41 -10.51
CA GLU A 236 4.64 17.52 -11.39
C GLU A 236 5.16 16.07 -11.32
N LEU A 237 6.48 15.93 -11.19
CA LEU A 237 7.15 14.64 -11.08
C LEU A 237 8.13 14.66 -9.91
N GLU A 238 8.22 13.54 -9.22
CA GLU A 238 9.11 13.41 -8.08
C GLU A 238 10.58 13.64 -8.49
N GLY A 239 11.29 14.45 -7.71
CA GLY A 239 12.69 14.79 -7.99
C GLY A 239 12.89 15.75 -9.16
N GLN A 240 11.83 16.29 -9.77
CA GLN A 240 11.94 17.31 -10.82
C GLN A 240 11.72 18.72 -10.25
N ARG A 241 12.56 19.66 -10.68
CA ARG A 241 12.59 21.04 -10.16
C ARG A 241 12.18 22.08 -11.20
N ASP A 242 11.78 21.64 -12.38
CA ASP A 242 11.50 22.49 -13.54
C ASP A 242 10.00 22.60 -13.85
N ARG A 243 9.16 21.78 -13.21
CA ARG A 243 7.71 21.77 -13.42
C ARG A 243 6.94 21.55 -12.14
N GLY A 244 5.79 22.20 -12.06
CA GLY A 244 4.81 21.92 -11.03
C GLY A 244 3.48 22.58 -11.31
N THR A 245 2.53 22.32 -10.43
CA THR A 245 1.17 22.85 -10.49
C THR A 245 0.83 23.53 -9.17
N PHE A 246 0.01 24.57 -9.23
CA PHE A 246 -0.66 25.10 -8.04
C PHE A 246 -2.14 25.26 -8.35
N ARG A 247 -2.97 25.21 -7.31
CA ARG A 247 -4.43 25.37 -7.44
C ARG A 247 -4.80 26.85 -7.49
N PHE A 248 -5.69 27.24 -8.39
CA PHE A 248 -6.34 28.56 -8.30
C PHE A 248 -7.40 28.55 -7.19
N ALA A 249 -6.93 28.52 -5.94
CA ALA A 249 -7.73 28.25 -4.76
C ALA A 249 -8.75 29.36 -4.46
N PRO A 250 -9.91 29.06 -3.83
CA PRO A 250 -10.97 30.03 -3.59
C PRO A 250 -10.55 31.20 -2.70
N GLN A 251 -9.46 31.09 -1.93
CA GLN A 251 -8.92 32.21 -1.15
C GLN A 251 -8.36 33.34 -2.02
N ILE A 252 -8.04 33.06 -3.29
CA ILE A 252 -7.54 34.05 -4.25
C ILE A 252 -8.67 34.98 -4.70
N ALA A 253 -9.83 34.42 -5.08
CA ALA A 253 -10.87 35.19 -5.76
C ALA A 253 -12.32 34.95 -5.29
N GLY A 254 -12.53 34.07 -4.32
CA GLY A 254 -13.85 33.52 -4.00
C GLY A 254 -14.29 32.47 -5.02
N ILE A 255 -15.59 32.17 -5.02
CA ILE A 255 -16.21 31.21 -5.95
C ILE A 255 -17.10 31.87 -7.01
N GLU A 256 -17.38 33.17 -6.89
CA GLU A 256 -18.19 33.91 -7.86
C GLU A 256 -17.51 33.99 -9.25
N PRO A 257 -18.27 33.85 -10.35
CA PRO A 257 -17.73 34.03 -11.69
C PRO A 257 -17.31 35.49 -11.92
N GLY A 258 -16.29 35.71 -12.74
CA GLY A 258 -15.73 37.05 -12.98
C GLY A 258 -14.30 37.01 -13.50
N ALA A 259 -13.60 38.13 -13.43
CA ALA A 259 -12.21 38.25 -13.89
C ALA A 259 -11.26 38.53 -12.72
N PHE A 260 -10.21 37.73 -12.58
CA PHE A 260 -9.03 38.06 -11.79
C PHE A 260 -7.99 38.77 -12.67
N GLU A 261 -7.49 39.92 -12.24
CA GLU A 261 -6.40 40.65 -12.87
C GLU A 261 -5.30 40.90 -11.84
N GLY A 262 -4.09 40.38 -12.06
CA GLY A 262 -3.05 40.44 -11.03
C GLY A 262 -1.63 40.10 -11.51
N GLN A 263 -0.75 39.90 -10.54
CA GLN A 263 0.62 39.43 -10.74
C GLN A 263 0.84 38.11 -10.02
N LEU A 264 1.62 37.23 -10.63
CA LEU A 264 2.09 35.99 -10.04
C LEU A 264 3.61 36.01 -9.92
N ARG A 265 4.13 35.50 -8.80
CA ARG A 265 5.56 35.25 -8.56
C ARG A 265 5.72 33.93 -7.82
N LEU A 266 6.77 33.18 -8.14
CA LEU A 266 7.15 31.99 -7.39
C LEU A 266 8.05 32.39 -6.23
N ARG A 267 7.85 31.81 -5.05
CA ARG A 267 8.67 32.02 -3.86
C ARG A 267 9.11 30.68 -3.31
N ASN A 268 10.40 30.52 -3.08
CA ASN A 268 10.92 29.39 -2.31
C ASN A 268 11.06 29.81 -0.86
N LEU A 269 10.37 29.10 0.02
CA LEU A 269 10.47 29.20 1.47
C LEU A 269 11.36 28.05 1.95
N HIS A 270 12.66 28.30 2.04
CA HIS A 270 13.64 27.29 2.44
C HIS A 270 13.45 26.95 3.92
N GLN A 271 13.69 25.69 4.31
CA GLN A 271 13.54 25.24 5.70
C GLN A 271 14.35 26.07 6.71
N ARG A 272 15.50 26.60 6.28
CA ARG A 272 16.39 27.45 7.09
C ARG A 272 15.97 28.92 7.15
N GLY A 273 14.79 29.25 6.64
CA GLY A 273 14.20 30.59 6.67
C GLY A 273 14.68 31.53 5.57
N ALA A 274 15.55 31.09 4.67
CA ALA A 274 15.88 31.85 3.46
C ALA A 274 14.64 31.93 2.55
N VAL A 275 14.42 33.10 1.94
CA VAL A 275 13.34 33.31 0.97
C VAL A 275 13.94 33.87 -0.31
N THR A 276 13.64 33.23 -1.43
CA THR A 276 14.08 33.64 -2.78
C THR A 276 12.89 33.63 -3.72
N GLU A 277 12.87 34.54 -4.70
CA GLU A 277 11.68 34.77 -5.53
C GLU A 277 12.03 34.91 -7.01
N SER A 278 11.09 34.53 -7.87
CA SER A 278 11.16 34.79 -9.31
C SER A 278 10.83 36.25 -9.64
N GLY A 279 10.93 36.61 -10.92
CA GLY A 279 10.25 37.80 -11.44
C GLY A 279 8.73 37.69 -11.29
N ALA A 280 8.05 38.84 -11.25
CA ALA A 280 6.59 38.89 -11.29
C ALA A 280 6.08 38.91 -12.73
N GLU A 281 5.00 38.18 -12.97
CA GLU A 281 4.34 38.13 -14.27
C GLU A 281 2.86 38.49 -14.17
N ALA A 282 2.41 39.40 -15.03
CA ALA A 282 1.02 39.82 -15.08
C ALA A 282 0.13 38.72 -15.65
N ARG A 283 -1.03 38.50 -15.04
CA ARG A 283 -2.00 37.47 -15.45
C ARG A 283 -3.44 37.95 -15.35
N VAL A 284 -4.25 37.38 -16.23
CA VAL A 284 -5.70 37.60 -16.27
C VAL A 284 -6.36 36.24 -16.42
N TYR A 285 -7.28 35.94 -15.50
CA TYR A 285 -8.05 34.71 -15.53
C TYR A 285 -9.53 35.04 -15.45
N GLU A 286 -10.33 34.41 -16.30
CA GLU A 286 -11.78 34.51 -16.30
C GLU A 286 -12.32 33.28 -15.56
N LEU A 287 -12.86 33.49 -14.37
CA LEU A 287 -13.47 32.46 -13.53
C LEU A 287 -14.88 32.13 -14.05
N LEU A 288 -15.08 30.85 -14.37
CA LEU A 288 -16.36 30.29 -14.75
C LEU A 288 -17.19 29.84 -13.53
N GLU A 289 -18.50 29.79 -13.70
CA GLU A 289 -19.41 29.17 -12.71
C GLU A 289 -19.12 27.67 -12.55
N PRO A 290 -19.33 27.08 -11.37
CA PRO A 290 -19.21 25.64 -11.18
C PRO A 290 -20.07 24.86 -12.17
N MET A 291 -19.53 23.79 -12.74
CA MET A 291 -20.20 23.04 -13.80
C MET A 291 -19.88 21.55 -13.72
N LEU A 292 -20.83 20.72 -14.15
CA LEU A 292 -20.62 19.30 -14.40
C LEU A 292 -20.49 19.05 -15.91
N PHE A 293 -19.56 18.19 -16.30
CA PHE A 293 -19.36 17.76 -17.68
C PHE A 293 -19.79 16.31 -17.90
N GLY A 294 -19.81 15.49 -16.84
CA GLY A 294 -20.25 14.11 -16.89
C GLY A 294 -19.82 13.31 -15.68
N ALA A 295 -20.09 12.01 -15.71
CA ALA A 295 -19.68 11.08 -14.68
C ALA A 295 -19.26 9.74 -15.31
N ALA A 296 -18.25 9.09 -14.73
CA ALA A 296 -17.77 7.79 -15.13
C ALA A 296 -17.34 6.96 -13.91
N PRO A 297 -17.52 5.63 -13.89
CA PRO A 297 -18.19 4.85 -14.93
C PRO A 297 -19.70 5.13 -14.96
N THR A 298 -20.36 4.77 -16.07
CA THR A 298 -21.82 4.89 -16.21
C THR A 298 -22.58 3.74 -15.56
N VAL A 299 -21.87 2.76 -15.00
CA VAL A 299 -22.40 1.66 -14.18
C VAL A 299 -21.45 1.48 -13.01
N ALA A 300 -21.98 1.48 -11.79
CA ALA A 300 -21.19 1.36 -10.57
C ALA A 300 -21.86 0.42 -9.56
N GLY A 301 -21.06 -0.33 -8.81
CA GLY A 301 -21.51 -1.18 -7.71
C GLY A 301 -21.26 -0.52 -6.35
N LEU A 302 -21.80 -1.14 -5.29
CA LEU A 302 -21.52 -0.71 -3.92
C LEU A 302 -20.01 -0.64 -3.64
N GLY A 303 -19.56 0.47 -3.06
CA GLY A 303 -18.16 0.73 -2.72
C GLY A 303 -17.31 1.26 -3.88
N GLN A 304 -17.84 1.29 -5.10
CA GLN A 304 -17.14 1.81 -6.27
C GLN A 304 -17.19 3.33 -6.33
N TYR A 305 -16.12 3.94 -6.85
CA TYR A 305 -16.08 5.36 -7.17
C TYR A 305 -16.83 5.67 -8.46
N VAL A 306 -17.55 6.79 -8.45
CA VAL A 306 -18.05 7.50 -9.63
C VAL A 306 -17.29 8.83 -9.71
N ASP A 307 -16.35 8.89 -10.65
CA ASP A 307 -15.60 10.09 -10.99
C ASP A 307 -16.51 11.06 -11.74
N ILE A 308 -16.83 12.17 -11.10
CA ILE A 308 -17.60 13.28 -11.62
C ILE A 308 -16.63 14.29 -12.24
N GLN A 309 -16.74 14.47 -13.55
CA GLN A 309 -15.97 15.44 -14.31
C GLN A 309 -16.73 16.78 -14.31
N GLY A 310 -16.02 17.86 -14.04
CA GLY A 310 -16.61 19.19 -13.90
C GLY A 310 -15.54 20.26 -13.65
N GLY A 311 -15.94 21.36 -13.03
CA GLY A 311 -15.05 22.43 -12.64
C GLY A 311 -15.65 23.27 -11.52
N GLY A 312 -14.78 23.92 -10.75
CA GLY A 312 -15.20 24.84 -9.68
C GLY A 312 -15.48 24.14 -8.36
N PHE A 313 -15.01 22.90 -8.20
CA PHE A 313 -15.21 22.12 -6.98
C PHE A 313 -14.33 22.66 -5.84
N VAL A 314 -14.93 22.83 -4.68
CA VAL A 314 -14.27 23.24 -3.42
C VAL A 314 -14.45 22.14 -2.37
N ASP A 315 -13.40 21.91 -1.58
CA ASP A 315 -13.40 20.92 -0.50
C ASP A 315 -13.33 21.58 0.90
N PRO A 316 -13.53 20.81 1.98
CA PRO A 316 -13.42 21.32 3.35
C PRO A 316 -12.02 21.85 3.71
N GLU A 317 -10.96 21.38 3.07
CA GLU A 317 -9.59 21.87 3.32
C GLU A 317 -9.40 23.30 2.83
N ASP A 318 -10.10 23.67 1.76
CA ASP A 318 -10.18 25.03 1.25
C ASP A 318 -11.09 25.93 2.12
N GLY A 319 -11.88 25.36 3.04
CA GLY A 319 -12.87 26.07 3.86
C GLY A 319 -14.25 26.21 3.20
N GLY A 320 -14.53 25.38 2.19
CA GLY A 320 -15.84 25.31 1.52
C GLY A 320 -16.35 23.86 1.41
N GLN A 321 -17.34 23.63 0.55
CA GLN A 321 -17.81 22.30 0.22
C GLN A 321 -18.50 22.27 -1.14
N THR A 322 -18.46 21.11 -1.79
CA THR A 322 -19.20 20.79 -3.00
C THR A 322 -20.23 19.72 -2.69
N LEU A 323 -21.47 19.94 -3.10
CA LEU A 323 -22.56 18.96 -3.11
C LEU A 323 -23.03 18.74 -4.54
N ILE A 324 -23.59 17.57 -4.83
CA ILE A 324 -24.28 17.30 -6.09
C ILE A 324 -25.77 17.10 -5.81
N SER A 325 -26.60 17.99 -6.34
CA SER A 325 -28.04 17.78 -6.39
C SER A 325 -28.35 16.79 -7.49
N LEU A 326 -29.07 15.71 -7.17
CA LEU A 326 -29.53 14.69 -8.12
C LEU A 326 -31.05 14.54 -8.02
N VAL A 327 -31.75 14.91 -9.10
CA VAL A 327 -33.21 14.82 -9.20
C VAL A 327 -33.59 13.91 -10.36
N GLY A 328 -34.40 12.88 -10.10
CA GLY A 328 -34.76 11.90 -11.12
C GLY A 328 -35.51 10.69 -10.59
N SER A 329 -35.21 9.53 -11.15
CA SER A 329 -35.77 8.25 -10.69
C SER A 329 -34.78 7.10 -10.84
N PHE A 330 -34.87 6.13 -9.94
CA PHE A 330 -34.24 4.82 -10.05
C PHE A 330 -35.27 3.82 -10.55
N THR A 331 -34.97 3.12 -11.64
CA THR A 331 -35.79 2.04 -12.19
C THR A 331 -35.07 0.72 -11.95
N PRO A 332 -35.58 -0.17 -11.06
CA PRO A 332 -35.00 -1.48 -10.84
C PRO A 332 -35.06 -2.36 -12.10
N ASP A 333 -34.10 -3.26 -12.28
CA ASP A 333 -34.10 -4.21 -13.40
C ASP A 333 -35.17 -5.31 -13.24
N ASP A 334 -35.67 -5.50 -12.01
CA ASP A 334 -36.72 -6.47 -11.70
C ASP A 334 -38.01 -6.19 -12.48
N VAL A 335 -38.50 -7.21 -13.18
CA VAL A 335 -39.69 -7.11 -14.03
C VAL A 335 -40.91 -6.71 -13.19
N GLY A 336 -41.46 -5.53 -13.47
CA GLY A 336 -42.66 -5.00 -12.81
C GLY A 336 -42.40 -4.24 -11.52
N ALA A 337 -41.14 -3.97 -11.17
CA ALA A 337 -40.81 -3.05 -10.09
C ALA A 337 -41.15 -1.60 -10.48
N GLU A 338 -41.73 -0.85 -9.53
CA GLU A 338 -42.09 0.56 -9.75
C GLU A 338 -40.85 1.47 -9.60
N PRO A 339 -40.70 2.51 -10.43
CA PRO A 339 -39.62 3.48 -10.27
C PRO A 339 -39.67 4.21 -8.93
N VAL A 340 -38.51 4.41 -8.32
CA VAL A 340 -38.33 5.17 -7.09
C VAL A 340 -37.93 6.60 -7.44
N ALA A 341 -38.71 7.60 -7.01
CA ALA A 341 -38.34 9.00 -7.21
C ALA A 341 -37.12 9.39 -6.36
N LEU A 342 -36.21 10.15 -6.95
CA LEU A 342 -34.97 10.61 -6.34
C LEU A 342 -34.95 12.14 -6.30
N ASP A 343 -34.58 12.66 -5.13
CA ASP A 343 -34.26 14.06 -4.85
C ASP A 343 -33.21 14.02 -3.74
N LEU A 344 -31.94 14.00 -4.14
CA LEU A 344 -30.79 13.67 -3.30
C LEU A 344 -29.75 14.79 -3.33
N LEU A 345 -29.08 14.99 -2.19
CA LEU A 345 -27.83 15.75 -2.11
C LEU A 345 -26.72 14.76 -1.82
N LEU A 346 -25.82 14.57 -2.79
CA LEU A 346 -24.66 13.70 -2.70
C LEU A 346 -23.43 14.51 -2.29
N VAL A 347 -22.54 13.88 -1.52
CA VAL A 347 -21.32 14.51 -1.01
C VAL A 347 -20.12 13.85 -1.69
N PRO A 348 -19.61 14.38 -2.80
CA PRO A 348 -18.38 13.88 -3.39
C PRO A 348 -17.15 14.44 -2.65
N GLU A 349 -16.04 13.71 -2.74
CA GLU A 349 -14.71 14.19 -2.38
C GLU A 349 -14.02 14.81 -3.60
N ARG A 350 -13.27 15.90 -3.44
CA ARG A 350 -12.48 16.45 -4.56
C ARG A 350 -11.23 15.58 -4.73
N ALA A 351 -11.06 15.00 -5.92
CA ALA A 351 -9.90 14.16 -6.21
C ALA A 351 -8.72 14.96 -6.79
N ALA A 352 -8.97 15.79 -7.81
CA ALA A 352 -7.96 16.66 -8.43
C ALA A 352 -8.67 17.70 -9.31
N GLY A 353 -8.21 18.95 -9.33
CA GLY A 353 -8.75 20.04 -10.17
C GLY A 353 -10.24 19.93 -10.57
N THR A 354 -10.47 19.41 -11.78
CA THR A 354 -11.76 19.24 -12.47
C THR A 354 -12.50 17.93 -12.17
N ARG A 355 -12.03 17.14 -11.20
CA ARG A 355 -12.56 15.82 -10.85
C ARG A 355 -12.96 15.76 -9.39
N ALA A 356 -14.23 15.46 -9.16
CA ALA A 356 -14.77 15.03 -7.88
C ALA A 356 -15.10 13.54 -7.94
N ARG A 357 -15.22 12.90 -6.79
CA ARG A 357 -15.36 11.46 -6.66
C ARG A 357 -16.44 11.14 -5.64
N TYR A 358 -17.48 10.49 -6.11
CA TYR A 358 -18.58 10.03 -5.28
C TYR A 358 -18.42 8.54 -4.99
N VAL A 359 -18.62 8.11 -3.75
CA VAL A 359 -18.65 6.69 -3.39
C VAL A 359 -20.09 6.22 -3.41
N VAL A 360 -20.39 5.17 -4.15
CA VAL A 360 -21.68 4.49 -4.01
C VAL A 360 -21.71 3.79 -2.65
N ALA A 361 -22.46 4.33 -1.69
CA ALA A 361 -22.43 3.89 -0.29
C ALA A 361 -23.83 3.60 0.26
N GLU A 362 -23.93 2.72 1.26
CA GLU A 362 -25.22 2.33 1.87
C GLU A 362 -25.74 3.36 2.88
N ASP A 363 -24.84 4.12 3.49
CA ASP A 363 -25.12 5.02 4.60
C ASP A 363 -25.49 6.44 4.14
N ASP A 364 -25.38 6.73 2.85
CA ASP A 364 -25.66 8.04 2.28
C ASP A 364 -27.10 8.21 1.74
N ALA A 365 -27.37 9.33 1.10
CA ALA A 365 -28.71 9.64 0.58
C ALA A 365 -29.20 8.62 -0.47
N LEU A 366 -28.30 8.05 -1.29
CA LEU A 366 -28.67 7.03 -2.27
C LEU A 366 -28.91 5.67 -1.59
N GLY A 367 -27.99 5.24 -0.73
CA GLY A 367 -28.10 3.97 0.01
C GLY A 367 -29.31 3.89 0.94
N GLN A 368 -29.73 5.03 1.50
CA GLN A 368 -30.97 5.12 2.29
C GLN A 368 -32.25 5.02 1.45
N ARG A 369 -32.16 5.16 0.12
CA ARG A 369 -33.30 5.10 -0.82
C ARG A 369 -33.38 3.80 -1.60
N VAL A 370 -32.23 3.20 -1.92
CA VAL A 370 -32.11 1.98 -2.71
C VAL A 370 -31.28 0.97 -1.93
N ASP A 371 -31.75 -0.26 -1.80
CA ASP A 371 -30.95 -1.37 -1.22
C ASP A 371 -29.88 -1.79 -2.22
N LEU A 372 -28.75 -1.07 -2.20
CA LEU A 372 -27.63 -1.21 -3.15
C LEU A 372 -26.96 -2.59 -3.09
N ARG A 373 -27.22 -3.40 -2.06
CA ARG A 373 -26.71 -4.77 -1.98
C ARG A 373 -27.53 -5.75 -2.80
N ARG A 374 -28.83 -5.49 -2.93
CA ARG A 374 -29.77 -6.47 -3.49
C ARG A 374 -30.33 -6.07 -4.83
N VAL A 375 -30.46 -4.78 -5.08
CA VAL A 375 -31.19 -4.27 -6.25
C VAL A 375 -30.22 -3.71 -7.28
N THR A 376 -30.38 -4.15 -8.53
CA THR A 376 -29.75 -3.53 -9.70
C THR A 376 -30.78 -2.69 -10.45
N GLY A 377 -30.31 -1.73 -11.24
CA GLY A 377 -31.21 -0.86 -11.99
C GLY A 377 -30.51 0.34 -12.58
N THR A 378 -31.30 1.31 -13.04
CA THR A 378 -30.78 2.53 -13.67
C THR A 378 -31.37 3.78 -13.05
N ILE A 379 -30.50 4.71 -12.65
CA ILE A 379 -30.83 6.09 -12.29
C ILE A 379 -30.89 6.90 -13.59
N THR A 380 -31.97 7.65 -13.80
CA THR A 380 -32.09 8.66 -14.87
C THR A 380 -32.64 9.96 -14.30
N GLY A 381 -32.01 11.09 -14.62
CA GLY A 381 -32.40 12.39 -14.09
C GLY A 381 -31.51 13.54 -14.57
N VAL A 382 -31.45 14.58 -13.74
CA VAL A 382 -30.53 15.70 -13.90
C VAL A 382 -29.67 15.86 -12.64
N ALA A 383 -28.44 16.35 -12.82
CA ALA A 383 -27.53 16.67 -11.74
C ALA A 383 -26.99 18.10 -11.87
N ALA A 384 -26.80 18.79 -10.74
CA ALA A 384 -26.18 20.11 -10.67
C ALA A 384 -25.19 20.20 -9.48
N PRO A 385 -24.06 20.89 -9.63
CA PRO A 385 -23.15 21.14 -8.52
C PRO A 385 -23.66 22.30 -7.67
N ILE A 386 -23.56 22.19 -6.35
CA ILE A 386 -23.79 23.27 -5.39
C ILE A 386 -22.49 23.48 -4.64
N VAL A 387 -21.84 24.61 -4.86
CA VAL A 387 -20.56 24.95 -4.26
C VAL A 387 -20.76 26.08 -3.27
N SER A 388 -20.24 25.92 -2.06
CA SER A 388 -20.30 26.94 -1.03
C SER A 388 -18.91 27.22 -0.46
N TYR A 389 -18.65 28.50 -0.19
CA TYR A 389 -17.40 28.98 0.37
C TYR A 389 -17.66 30.29 1.11
N GLN A 390 -17.35 30.33 2.41
CA GLN A 390 -17.69 31.46 3.29
C GLN A 390 -19.18 31.84 3.22
N ASP A 391 -19.52 33.04 2.76
CA ASP A 391 -20.88 33.55 2.59
C ASP A 391 -21.42 33.39 1.16
N GLN A 392 -20.64 32.77 0.27
CA GLN A 392 -21.01 32.52 -1.12
C GLN A 392 -21.58 31.10 -1.28
N GLU A 393 -22.65 30.98 -2.07
CA GLU A 393 -23.21 29.71 -2.51
C GLU A 393 -23.64 29.84 -3.97
N ILE A 394 -23.19 28.91 -4.82
CA ILE A 394 -23.45 28.94 -6.26
C ILE A 394 -23.93 27.56 -6.69
N THR A 395 -25.09 27.55 -7.34
CA THR A 395 -25.63 26.36 -8.01
C THR A 395 -25.31 26.44 -9.50
N GLY A 396 -24.56 25.47 -9.98
CA GLY A 396 -24.24 25.34 -11.41
C GLY A 396 -25.41 24.86 -12.25
N ALA A 397 -25.20 24.81 -13.56
CA ALA A 397 -26.21 24.33 -14.50
C ALA A 397 -26.50 22.83 -14.34
N GLU A 398 -27.76 22.46 -14.55
CA GLU A 398 -28.20 21.05 -14.60
C GLU A 398 -27.70 20.36 -15.89
N ILE A 399 -27.18 19.14 -15.73
CA ILE A 399 -26.88 18.23 -16.85
C ILE A 399 -27.70 16.94 -16.74
N PRO A 400 -28.13 16.34 -17.87
CA PRO A 400 -28.74 15.02 -17.83
C PRO A 400 -27.72 13.97 -17.36
N VAL A 401 -28.17 13.04 -16.52
CA VAL A 401 -27.33 11.95 -16.00
C VAL A 401 -28.03 10.60 -16.12
N GLN A 402 -27.22 9.57 -16.34
CA GLN A 402 -27.64 8.18 -16.31
C GLN A 402 -26.54 7.36 -15.62
N LEU A 403 -26.92 6.59 -14.60
CA LEU A 403 -26.01 5.71 -13.85
C LEU A 403 -26.69 4.37 -13.58
N GLY A 404 -26.08 3.28 -14.03
CA GLY A 404 -26.48 1.92 -13.67
C GLY A 404 -25.96 1.54 -12.29
N ILE A 405 -26.79 0.87 -11.51
CA ILE A 405 -26.41 0.21 -10.26
C ILE A 405 -26.27 -1.28 -10.56
N THR A 406 -25.09 -1.84 -10.33
CA THR A 406 -24.81 -3.26 -10.56
C THR A 406 -24.67 -4.05 -9.25
N HIS A 407 -24.54 -5.36 -9.35
CA HIS A 407 -24.33 -6.23 -8.21
C HIS A 407 -23.07 -5.87 -7.42
N VAL A 408 -23.11 -6.14 -6.12
CA VAL A 408 -21.93 -6.00 -5.25
C VAL A 408 -20.81 -6.89 -5.76
N ARG A 409 -19.61 -6.31 -5.81
CA ARG A 409 -18.37 -7.03 -6.09
C ARG A 409 -17.41 -6.81 -4.92
N GLN A 410 -16.82 -7.90 -4.44
CA GLN A 410 -15.73 -7.82 -3.48
C GLN A 410 -14.42 -7.66 -4.25
N VAL A 411 -13.85 -6.47 -4.23
CA VAL A 411 -12.48 -6.25 -4.71
C VAL A 411 -11.52 -6.59 -3.57
N VAL A 412 -10.47 -7.36 -3.87
CA VAL A 412 -9.47 -7.80 -2.90
C VAL A 412 -8.08 -7.44 -3.40
N TYR A 413 -7.39 -6.58 -2.65
CA TYR A 413 -5.99 -6.28 -2.83
C TYR A 413 -5.12 -7.35 -2.14
N VAL A 414 -4.36 -8.12 -2.92
CA VAL A 414 -3.42 -9.11 -2.41
C VAL A 414 -2.03 -8.47 -2.32
N ALA A 415 -1.67 -8.07 -1.10
CA ALA A 415 -0.48 -7.28 -0.80
C ALA A 415 0.68 -8.20 -0.37
N PHE A 416 1.56 -8.55 -1.31
CA PHE A 416 2.81 -9.25 -1.00
C PHE A 416 3.82 -8.27 -0.40
N GLN A 417 4.06 -8.41 0.90
CA GLN A 417 4.91 -7.52 1.68
C GLN A 417 6.39 -7.71 1.33
N PRO A 418 7.26 -6.71 1.55
CA PRO A 418 8.70 -6.89 1.38
C PRO A 418 9.28 -8.06 2.18
N SER A 419 8.76 -8.29 3.39
CA SER A 419 9.18 -9.41 4.24
C SER A 419 8.90 -10.78 3.61
N TYR A 420 7.84 -10.93 2.81
CA TYR A 420 7.57 -12.18 2.09
C TYR A 420 8.71 -12.53 1.13
N VAL A 421 9.20 -11.57 0.34
CA VAL A 421 10.29 -11.78 -0.62
C VAL A 421 11.61 -12.11 0.09
N GLU A 422 11.85 -11.51 1.26
CA GLU A 422 13.01 -11.87 2.08
C GLU A 422 12.89 -13.28 2.63
N SER A 423 11.72 -13.68 3.15
CA SER A 423 11.54 -15.01 3.72
C SER A 423 11.65 -16.14 2.70
N LEU A 424 11.42 -15.88 1.39
CA LEU A 424 11.70 -16.85 0.33
C LEU A 424 13.18 -17.30 0.30
N ARG A 425 14.11 -16.54 0.88
CA ARG A 425 15.52 -16.94 1.00
C ARG A 425 15.70 -18.18 1.88
N HIS A 426 14.92 -18.31 2.94
CA HIS A 426 14.97 -19.47 3.83
C HIS A 426 14.61 -20.75 3.10
N PHE A 427 13.72 -20.67 2.11
CA PHE A 427 13.37 -21.79 1.24
C PHE A 427 14.32 -21.96 0.04
N GLY A 428 15.26 -21.03 -0.17
CA GLY A 428 16.08 -20.97 -1.38
C GLY A 428 15.27 -20.60 -2.65
N LEU A 429 14.12 -19.94 -2.50
CA LEU A 429 13.16 -19.68 -3.59
C LEU A 429 13.06 -18.21 -4.01
N ARG A 430 13.92 -17.31 -3.49
CA ARG A 430 13.83 -15.87 -3.76
C ARG A 430 13.76 -15.53 -5.26
N ALA A 431 14.55 -16.20 -6.09
CA ALA A 431 14.55 -15.96 -7.54
C ALA A 431 13.23 -16.35 -8.24
N ALA A 432 12.37 -17.13 -7.58
CA ALA A 432 11.06 -17.57 -8.08
C ALA A 432 9.88 -16.70 -7.60
N ASP A 433 10.14 -15.54 -6.99
CA ASP A 433 9.11 -14.67 -6.39
C ASP A 433 7.90 -14.48 -7.31
N GLN A 434 8.12 -14.01 -8.55
CA GLN A 434 7.04 -13.74 -9.50
C GLN A 434 6.23 -15.00 -9.86
N GLN A 435 6.90 -16.14 -10.04
CA GLN A 435 6.25 -17.39 -10.40
C GLN A 435 5.41 -17.94 -9.23
N ILE A 436 5.88 -17.77 -7.99
CA ILE A 436 5.15 -18.15 -6.78
C ILE A 436 3.91 -17.26 -6.60
N ARG A 437 4.03 -15.93 -6.77
CA ARG A 437 2.89 -15.00 -6.72
C ARG A 437 1.82 -15.36 -7.75
N ALA A 438 2.24 -15.58 -9.00
CA ALA A 438 1.34 -15.95 -10.08
C ALA A 438 0.57 -17.24 -9.74
N ARG A 439 1.25 -18.25 -9.19
CA ARG A 439 0.61 -19.49 -8.75
C ARG A 439 -0.34 -19.29 -7.57
N ALA A 440 0.03 -18.49 -6.57
CA ALA A 440 -0.84 -18.19 -5.44
C ALA A 440 -2.14 -17.50 -5.87
N LEU A 441 -2.04 -16.52 -6.78
CA LEU A 441 -3.18 -15.82 -7.34
C LEU A 441 -4.05 -16.73 -8.21
N GLU A 442 -3.46 -17.63 -9.01
CA GLU A 442 -4.21 -18.63 -9.77
C GLU A 442 -5.07 -19.51 -8.85
N VAL A 443 -4.47 -20.00 -7.75
CA VAL A 443 -5.16 -20.84 -6.77
C VAL A 443 -6.27 -20.08 -6.04
N LEU A 444 -5.99 -18.86 -5.62
CA LEU A 444 -6.97 -17.98 -4.97
C LEU A 444 -8.14 -17.64 -5.91
N ALA A 445 -7.85 -17.25 -7.15
CA ALA A 445 -8.87 -16.93 -8.16
C ALA A 445 -9.78 -18.12 -8.44
N ARG A 446 -9.20 -19.32 -8.58
CA ARG A 446 -9.95 -20.56 -8.81
C ARG A 446 -10.86 -20.92 -7.64
N ALA A 447 -10.48 -20.62 -6.40
CA ALA A 447 -11.32 -20.88 -5.22
C ALA A 447 -12.65 -20.11 -5.27
N TYR A 448 -12.62 -18.88 -5.82
CA TYR A 448 -13.78 -17.98 -5.93
C TYR A 448 -14.39 -17.91 -7.33
N GLU A 449 -14.02 -18.82 -8.24
CA GLU A 449 -14.59 -18.88 -9.58
C GLU A 449 -16.13 -18.98 -9.52
N GLY A 450 -16.83 -18.03 -10.15
CA GLY A 450 -18.29 -17.94 -10.15
C GLY A 450 -18.91 -17.18 -8.97
N VAL A 451 -18.09 -16.61 -8.08
CA VAL A 451 -18.45 -15.62 -7.05
C VAL A 451 -17.98 -14.24 -7.49
N GLY A 452 -18.69 -13.17 -7.12
CA GLY A 452 -18.35 -11.78 -7.43
C GLY A 452 -17.13 -11.25 -6.67
N VAL A 453 -16.00 -11.97 -6.73
CA VAL A 453 -14.70 -11.57 -6.17
C VAL A 453 -13.75 -11.19 -7.31
N GLU A 454 -13.06 -10.08 -7.15
CA GLU A 454 -12.02 -9.60 -8.08
C GLU A 454 -10.71 -9.41 -7.32
N LEU A 455 -9.66 -10.11 -7.76
CA LEU A 455 -8.34 -10.06 -7.14
C LEU A 455 -7.46 -9.06 -7.87
N ARG A 456 -6.72 -8.24 -7.13
CA ARG A 456 -5.77 -7.28 -7.68
C ARG A 456 -4.46 -7.32 -6.90
N GLU A 457 -3.35 -7.14 -7.62
CA GLU A 457 -2.00 -7.04 -7.03
C GLU A 457 -1.60 -5.59 -6.72
N GLN A 458 -2.45 -4.63 -7.08
CA GLN A 458 -2.28 -3.20 -6.79
C GLN A 458 -3.49 -2.70 -6.00
N PRO A 459 -3.30 -1.72 -5.09
CA PRO A 459 -4.40 -1.06 -4.43
C PRO A 459 -5.40 -0.50 -5.47
N PRO A 460 -6.71 -0.79 -5.35
CA PRO A 460 -7.72 -0.23 -6.24
C PRO A 460 -7.76 1.29 -6.16
N ASP A 461 -7.84 1.97 -7.30
CA ASP A 461 -8.03 3.42 -7.42
C ASP A 461 -9.45 3.81 -7.87
N ASP A 462 -10.27 2.82 -8.20
CA ASP A 462 -11.67 2.88 -8.67
C ASP A 462 -12.68 2.35 -7.63
N PHE A 463 -12.22 1.83 -6.48
CA PHE A 463 -13.04 1.43 -5.34
C PHE A 463 -12.59 2.09 -4.03
N ALA A 464 -13.55 2.60 -3.27
CA ALA A 464 -13.34 3.07 -1.91
C ALA A 464 -13.37 1.92 -0.90
N LEU A 465 -14.25 0.94 -1.13
CA LEU A 465 -14.40 -0.23 -0.29
C LEU A 465 -13.79 -1.43 -1.00
N TYR A 466 -12.66 -1.90 -0.50
CA TYR A 466 -12.01 -3.13 -0.94
C TYR A 466 -11.32 -3.79 0.26
N SER A 467 -11.28 -5.12 0.26
CA SER A 467 -10.57 -5.87 1.29
C SER A 467 -9.10 -5.99 0.93
N GLN A 468 -8.24 -6.13 1.93
CA GLN A 468 -6.81 -6.35 1.74
C GLN A 468 -6.37 -7.63 2.44
N ILE A 469 -5.50 -8.41 1.79
CA ILE A 469 -4.81 -9.55 2.38
C ILE A 469 -3.31 -9.31 2.31
N ASP A 470 -2.66 -9.27 3.47
CA ASP A 470 -1.20 -9.18 3.56
C ASP A 470 -0.58 -10.58 3.45
N ILE A 471 0.29 -10.80 2.48
CA ILE A 471 1.16 -11.98 2.40
C ILE A 471 2.54 -11.56 2.91
N ALA A 472 2.93 -12.05 4.08
CA ALA A 472 4.11 -11.65 4.82
C ALA A 472 5.07 -12.82 5.05
N GLY A 473 6.27 -12.46 5.52
CA GLY A 473 7.32 -13.42 5.89
C GLY A 473 7.09 -14.10 7.24
N PRO A 474 7.59 -13.51 8.35
CA PRO A 474 7.39 -14.04 9.71
C PRO A 474 5.94 -13.94 10.20
N ASP A 475 5.52 -14.86 11.07
CA ASP A 475 4.33 -14.71 11.91
C ASP A 475 4.65 -13.80 13.10
N PRO A 476 4.16 -12.54 13.13
CA PRO A 476 4.49 -11.60 14.21
C PRO A 476 3.85 -11.98 15.54
N ASN A 477 2.87 -12.88 15.54
CA ASN A 477 2.25 -13.38 16.77
C ASN A 477 3.14 -14.42 17.47
N GLY A 478 4.04 -15.07 16.73
CA GLY A 478 4.92 -16.12 17.24
C GLY A 478 4.18 -17.40 17.64
N LEU A 479 3.03 -17.67 17.01
CA LEU A 479 2.13 -18.79 17.33
C LEU A 479 2.20 -19.90 16.28
N GLY A 480 2.96 -19.70 15.20
CA GLY A 480 3.09 -20.66 14.11
C GLY A 480 1.82 -20.72 13.25
N LEU A 481 1.07 -19.62 13.18
CA LEU A 481 -0.13 -19.52 12.35
C LEU A 481 0.28 -19.49 10.88
N LEU A 482 -0.36 -20.32 10.04
CA LEU A 482 -0.15 -20.26 8.58
C LEU A 482 -0.80 -19.00 7.98
N GLY A 483 -1.98 -18.65 8.49
CA GLY A 483 -2.70 -17.43 8.20
C GLY A 483 -3.64 -17.09 9.35
N TYR A 484 -4.10 -15.86 9.39
CA TYR A 484 -5.07 -15.40 10.38
C TYR A 484 -5.86 -14.18 9.88
N ASP A 485 -7.17 -14.32 9.81
CA ASP A 485 -8.09 -13.19 9.73
C ASP A 485 -8.23 -12.53 11.12
N ASN A 486 -7.73 -11.30 11.24
CA ASN A 486 -7.84 -10.48 12.45
C ASN A 486 -8.97 -9.44 12.37
N SER A 487 -9.90 -9.57 11.42
CA SER A 487 -11.04 -8.66 11.28
C SER A 487 -12.11 -8.89 12.36
N PRO A 488 -12.75 -7.83 12.90
CA PRO A 488 -13.76 -8.00 13.97
C PRO A 488 -15.06 -8.59 13.41
N GLY A 489 -15.66 -9.63 14.00
CA GLY A 489 -16.93 -10.17 13.48
C GLY A 489 -16.81 -10.99 12.20
N LYS A 490 -15.62 -11.53 11.93
CA LYS A 490 -15.40 -12.62 10.98
C LYS A 490 -16.24 -13.86 11.30
N ASP A 491 -16.26 -14.81 10.36
CA ASP A 491 -16.85 -16.15 10.51
C ASP A 491 -18.38 -16.26 10.45
N VAL A 492 -19.12 -15.18 10.75
CA VAL A 492 -20.59 -15.19 10.80
C VAL A 492 -21.16 -13.99 10.09
N GLY A 493 -21.70 -14.21 8.88
CA GLY A 493 -22.55 -13.23 8.19
C GLY A 493 -21.89 -11.88 7.88
N ASN A 494 -20.56 -11.82 7.82
CA ASN A 494 -19.84 -10.59 7.56
C ASN A 494 -20.02 -10.15 6.09
N LEU A 495 -20.57 -8.94 5.91
CA LEU A 495 -20.84 -8.36 4.60
C LEU A 495 -20.01 -7.10 4.32
N ARG A 496 -19.04 -6.78 5.18
CA ARG A 496 -18.15 -5.63 4.96
C ARG A 496 -17.29 -5.90 3.74
N LEU A 497 -17.03 -4.84 2.99
CA LEU A 497 -16.25 -4.90 1.75
C LEU A 497 -14.84 -4.36 1.91
N TYR A 498 -14.45 -3.97 3.13
CA TYR A 498 -13.23 -3.20 3.43
C TYR A 498 -12.36 -3.86 4.51
N ASP A 499 -12.48 -5.17 4.70
CA ASP A 499 -11.73 -5.87 5.73
C ASP A 499 -10.24 -5.96 5.40
N ARG A 500 -9.41 -5.76 6.41
CA ARG A 500 -7.95 -5.88 6.31
C ARG A 500 -7.49 -7.13 7.05
N ILE A 501 -7.23 -8.20 6.30
CA ILE A 501 -6.62 -9.45 6.74
C ILE A 501 -5.11 -9.24 6.69
N GLY A 502 -4.57 -8.53 7.69
CA GLY A 502 -3.23 -8.01 7.59
C GLY A 502 -2.91 -6.99 8.66
N SER A 503 -1.63 -6.79 8.95
CA SER A 503 -1.15 -5.76 9.88
C SER A 503 -1.79 -5.88 11.28
N VAL A 504 -1.65 -4.86 12.14
CA VAL A 504 -2.18 -4.90 13.51
C VAL A 504 -3.64 -4.45 13.57
N ASN A 505 -4.47 -5.23 14.27
CA ASN A 505 -5.80 -4.81 14.70
C ASN A 505 -5.85 -4.67 16.22
N ALA A 506 -5.95 -3.43 16.71
CA ALA A 506 -5.97 -3.12 18.13
C ALA A 506 -7.24 -3.63 18.84
N LEU A 507 -8.40 -3.59 18.18
CA LEU A 507 -9.66 -4.07 18.77
C LEU A 507 -9.61 -5.58 19.02
N THR A 508 -9.09 -6.34 18.04
CA THR A 508 -8.90 -7.80 18.18
C THR A 508 -7.93 -8.14 19.31
N GLN A 509 -6.88 -7.34 19.52
CA GLN A 509 -5.96 -7.50 20.67
C GLN A 509 -6.63 -7.18 22.01
N GLU A 510 -7.46 -6.12 22.07
CA GLU A 510 -8.20 -5.77 23.29
C GLU A 510 -9.16 -6.89 23.73
N ASP A 511 -9.70 -7.64 22.76
CA ASP A 511 -10.52 -8.83 23.00
C ASP A 511 -9.72 -10.10 23.37
N GLY A 512 -8.38 -10.00 23.40
CA GLY A 512 -7.48 -11.08 23.83
C GLY A 512 -7.06 -12.07 22.74
N TYR A 513 -7.36 -11.77 21.48
CA TYR A 513 -6.97 -12.58 20.32
C TYR A 513 -5.65 -12.11 19.69
N PRO A 514 -5.00 -12.93 18.84
CA PRO A 514 -3.84 -12.51 18.05
C PRO A 514 -4.15 -11.23 17.27
N GLY A 515 -3.24 -10.25 17.33
CA GLY A 515 -3.48 -8.94 16.75
C GLY A 515 -3.06 -8.78 15.32
N TYR A 516 -2.11 -9.62 14.87
CA TYR A 516 -1.58 -9.55 13.51
C TYR A 516 -2.29 -10.54 12.62
N GLY A 517 -2.90 -10.05 11.55
CA GLY A 517 -3.47 -10.88 10.49
C GLY A 517 -2.55 -10.99 9.27
N GLY A 518 -2.96 -11.84 8.33
CA GLY A 518 -2.25 -12.08 7.06
C GLY A 518 -1.93 -13.56 6.85
N VAL A 519 -1.14 -13.85 5.82
CA VAL A 519 -0.57 -15.17 5.52
C VAL A 519 0.93 -15.12 5.80
N PHE A 520 1.45 -16.04 6.60
CA PHE A 520 2.84 -16.00 7.10
C PHE A 520 3.65 -17.15 6.50
N VAL A 521 4.50 -16.86 5.52
CA VAL A 521 5.16 -17.91 4.75
C VAL A 521 6.25 -18.64 5.52
N GLU A 522 6.86 -18.03 6.54
CA GLU A 522 7.82 -18.73 7.41
C GLU A 522 7.15 -19.82 8.25
N SER A 523 5.87 -19.66 8.59
CA SER A 523 5.11 -20.69 9.31
C SER A 523 4.93 -21.97 8.49
N MET A 524 5.15 -21.94 7.17
CA MET A 524 5.12 -23.14 6.33
C MET A 524 6.22 -24.14 6.68
N PHE A 525 7.29 -23.72 7.37
CA PHE A 525 8.28 -24.64 7.95
C PHE A 525 7.69 -25.61 8.97
N ALA A 526 6.47 -25.36 9.49
CA ALA A 526 5.77 -26.34 10.32
C ALA A 526 5.60 -27.69 9.60
N PHE A 527 5.53 -27.72 8.26
CA PHE A 527 5.44 -28.95 7.48
C PHE A 527 6.78 -29.68 7.26
N SER A 528 7.91 -29.09 7.67
CA SER A 528 9.25 -29.67 7.53
C SER A 528 9.60 -30.60 8.70
N GLU A 529 10.21 -31.75 8.44
CA GLU A 529 10.89 -32.54 9.49
C GLU A 529 12.25 -31.93 9.88
N HIS A 530 12.69 -30.92 9.12
CA HIS A 530 13.91 -30.15 9.31
C HIS A 530 13.62 -28.65 9.47
N PRO A 531 12.74 -28.21 10.39
CA PRO A 531 12.36 -26.79 10.46
C PRO A 531 13.56 -25.92 10.85
N GLU A 532 13.59 -24.70 10.34
CA GLU A 532 14.55 -23.68 10.78
C GLU A 532 14.30 -23.27 12.25
N PRO A 533 15.31 -22.82 13.02
CA PRO A 533 15.16 -22.48 14.43
C PRO A 533 14.16 -21.35 14.74
N PHE A 534 13.87 -20.50 13.76
CA PHE A 534 12.89 -19.41 13.89
C PHE A 534 11.45 -19.88 13.71
N ALA A 535 11.23 -21.07 13.12
CA ALA A 535 9.89 -21.60 12.92
C ALA A 535 9.28 -21.94 14.28
N ALA A 536 8.26 -21.18 14.69
CA ALA A 536 7.52 -21.48 15.90
C ALA A 536 6.79 -22.82 15.71
N PRO A 537 6.83 -23.72 16.70
CA PRO A 537 5.96 -24.89 16.67
C PRO A 537 4.50 -24.39 16.67
N PRO A 538 3.61 -24.98 15.85
CA PRO A 538 2.22 -24.57 15.80
C PRO A 538 1.57 -24.69 17.19
N GLU A 539 0.81 -23.68 17.60
CA GLU A 539 0.15 -23.63 18.91
C GLU A 539 -0.86 -24.77 19.09
N GLU A 540 -1.53 -25.18 18.02
CA GLU A 540 -2.48 -26.29 18.01
C GLU A 540 -1.82 -27.64 17.62
N PRO A 541 -1.87 -28.66 18.50
CA PRO A 541 -1.36 -29.99 18.18
C PRO A 541 -2.06 -30.59 16.95
N GLY A 542 -1.32 -30.80 15.86
CA GLY A 542 -1.82 -31.40 14.62
C GLY A 542 -1.91 -30.43 13.43
N VAL A 543 -1.81 -29.11 13.63
CA VAL A 543 -1.54 -28.18 12.51
C VAL A 543 -0.12 -28.45 12.04
N GLY A 544 0.11 -28.51 10.72
CA GLY A 544 1.46 -28.66 10.21
C GLY A 544 2.13 -29.97 10.64
N VAL A 545 1.48 -31.11 10.44
CA VAL A 545 2.17 -32.39 10.65
C VAL A 545 3.34 -32.46 9.68
N ALA A 546 4.55 -32.32 10.22
CA ALA A 546 5.80 -32.44 9.49
C ALA A 546 5.78 -33.70 8.62
N THR A 547 6.18 -33.56 7.36
CA THR A 547 6.11 -34.63 6.38
C THR A 547 7.37 -34.70 5.53
N PRO A 548 7.90 -35.91 5.26
CA PRO A 548 9.04 -36.08 4.35
C PRO A 548 8.80 -35.51 2.96
N LEU A 549 7.53 -35.38 2.53
CA LEU A 549 7.18 -34.81 1.23
C LEU A 549 7.56 -33.33 1.12
N PHE A 550 7.43 -32.57 2.20
CA PHE A 550 7.80 -31.16 2.23
C PHE A 550 9.31 -31.01 2.01
N ASP A 551 10.08 -31.75 2.80
CA ASP A 551 11.55 -31.71 2.73
C ASP A 551 12.05 -32.22 1.38
N ALA A 552 11.44 -33.25 0.81
CA ALA A 552 11.79 -33.74 -0.53
C ALA A 552 11.59 -32.69 -1.65
N ILE A 553 10.70 -31.72 -1.45
CA ILE A 553 10.46 -30.62 -2.41
C ILE A 553 11.40 -29.45 -2.14
N PHE A 554 11.61 -29.07 -0.88
CA PHE A 554 12.29 -27.82 -0.54
C PHE A 554 13.77 -27.98 -0.13
N ASP A 555 14.17 -29.09 0.52
CA ASP A 555 15.58 -29.31 0.91
C ASP A 555 16.59 -29.22 -0.25
N PRO A 556 16.27 -29.62 -1.51
CA PRO A 556 17.16 -29.40 -2.65
C PRO A 556 17.53 -27.93 -2.90
N PHE A 557 16.74 -26.97 -2.40
CA PHE A 557 16.94 -25.53 -2.58
C PHE A 557 17.42 -24.82 -1.32
N ARG A 558 17.10 -25.38 -0.15
CA ARG A 558 17.34 -24.76 1.16
C ARG A 558 18.83 -24.65 1.51
N PRO A 559 19.37 -23.43 1.71
CA PRO A 559 20.77 -23.24 2.08
C PRO A 559 21.17 -23.95 3.38
N ASP A 560 20.30 -23.93 4.41
CA ASP A 560 20.56 -24.53 5.72
C ASP A 560 20.68 -26.07 5.67
N ARG A 561 20.17 -26.67 4.59
CA ARG A 561 20.26 -28.10 4.28
C ARG A 561 21.36 -28.45 3.29
N GLY A 562 22.17 -27.46 2.88
CA GLY A 562 23.18 -27.63 1.83
C GLY A 562 22.58 -27.77 0.42
N GLY A 563 21.31 -27.38 0.25
CA GLY A 563 20.65 -27.27 -1.05
C GLY A 563 21.25 -26.15 -1.91
N ALA A 564 20.92 -26.16 -3.19
CA ALA A 564 21.32 -25.13 -4.15
C ALA A 564 20.13 -24.19 -4.39
N PRO A 565 20.16 -22.95 -3.86
CA PRO A 565 19.09 -21.97 -4.06
C PRO A 565 18.78 -21.73 -5.53
N LEU A 566 17.56 -21.29 -5.80
CA LEU A 566 17.16 -20.84 -7.13
C LEU A 566 17.90 -19.56 -7.48
N THR A 567 18.40 -19.53 -8.71
CA THR A 567 19.05 -18.37 -9.32
C THR A 567 18.32 -17.96 -10.59
N ALA A 568 18.64 -16.79 -11.15
CA ALA A 568 18.07 -16.38 -12.43
C ALA A 568 18.37 -17.37 -13.57
N ALA A 569 19.49 -18.09 -13.51
CA ALA A 569 19.87 -19.08 -14.52
C ALA A 569 18.92 -20.29 -14.56
N ASP A 570 18.21 -20.59 -13.46
CA ASP A 570 17.17 -21.63 -13.44
C ASP A 570 15.95 -21.25 -14.33
N PHE A 571 15.87 -20.00 -14.79
CA PHE A 571 14.79 -19.47 -15.64
C PHE A 571 15.25 -19.08 -17.06
N ASP A 572 16.50 -19.39 -17.45
CA ASP A 572 17.01 -19.14 -18.81
C ASP A 572 16.28 -19.98 -19.88
N ALA A 573 15.68 -21.10 -19.45
CA ALA A 573 14.81 -21.94 -20.26
C ALA A 573 13.40 -22.00 -19.65
N PRO A 574 12.34 -22.17 -20.47
CA PRO A 574 10.99 -22.37 -19.95
C PRO A 574 10.91 -23.60 -19.05
N LEU A 575 10.28 -23.44 -17.88
CA LEU A 575 10.01 -24.55 -16.96
C LEU A 575 9.00 -25.54 -17.57
N PRO A 576 9.12 -26.85 -17.26
CA PRO A 576 8.15 -27.83 -17.71
C PRO A 576 6.76 -27.57 -17.11
N THR A 577 5.71 -27.78 -17.89
CA THR A 577 4.34 -27.79 -17.40
C THR A 577 4.08 -29.07 -16.60
N LEU A 578 3.72 -28.93 -15.34
CA LEU A 578 3.32 -30.05 -14.48
C LEU A 578 1.88 -30.50 -14.78
N GLN A 579 1.60 -31.78 -14.53
CA GLN A 579 0.25 -32.31 -14.45
C GLN A 579 -0.57 -31.60 -13.36
N GLN A 580 -1.86 -31.43 -13.63
CA GLN A 580 -2.78 -30.72 -12.74
C GLN A 580 -2.99 -31.43 -11.39
N ASP A 581 -2.68 -32.73 -11.30
CA ASP A 581 -2.77 -33.51 -10.05
C ASP A 581 -1.44 -33.52 -9.25
N GLY A 582 -0.37 -32.90 -9.76
CA GLY A 582 0.89 -32.75 -9.02
C GLY A 582 1.63 -34.06 -8.74
N ARG A 583 1.29 -35.18 -9.39
CA ARG A 583 1.91 -36.50 -9.15
C ARG A 583 3.37 -36.63 -9.58
N GLU A 584 3.87 -35.64 -10.29
CA GLU A 584 5.26 -35.58 -10.74
C GLU A 584 6.20 -35.08 -9.62
N CYS A 585 5.65 -34.61 -8.50
CA CYS A 585 6.39 -34.07 -7.38
C CYS A 585 6.44 -35.07 -6.21
N PRO A 586 7.61 -35.23 -5.54
CA PRO A 586 8.88 -34.55 -5.79
C PRO A 586 9.61 -35.16 -7.00
N ALA A 587 10.38 -34.34 -7.70
CA ALA A 587 11.15 -34.74 -8.88
C ALA A 587 12.66 -34.76 -8.61
N GLY A 588 13.42 -35.43 -9.48
CA GLY A 588 14.89 -35.48 -9.41
C GLY A 588 15.63 -34.60 -10.41
N ALA A 589 14.97 -34.18 -11.50
CA ALA A 589 15.55 -33.26 -12.48
C ALA A 589 15.33 -31.81 -12.02
N ARG A 590 16.37 -30.97 -12.10
CA ARG A 590 16.38 -29.61 -11.50
C ARG A 590 15.23 -28.73 -12.00
N ASP A 591 14.99 -28.69 -13.31
CA ASP A 591 13.91 -27.94 -13.94
C ASP A 591 12.51 -28.37 -13.43
N VAL A 592 12.29 -29.69 -13.27
CA VAL A 592 11.05 -30.22 -12.69
C VAL A 592 10.98 -29.95 -11.18
N GLN A 593 12.10 -30.00 -10.46
CA GLN A 593 12.16 -29.63 -9.04
C GLN A 593 11.75 -28.17 -8.84
N VAL A 594 12.25 -27.26 -9.69
CA VAL A 594 11.90 -25.83 -9.65
C VAL A 594 10.39 -25.67 -9.84
N ALA A 595 9.83 -26.32 -10.87
CA ALA A 595 8.40 -26.31 -11.13
C ALA A 595 7.57 -26.87 -9.95
N CYS A 596 8.05 -27.95 -9.30
CA CYS A 596 7.41 -28.52 -8.12
C CYS A 596 7.43 -27.59 -6.92
N ALA A 597 8.55 -26.92 -6.64
CA ALA A 597 8.65 -25.96 -5.54
C ALA A 597 7.73 -24.74 -5.76
N ILE A 598 7.70 -24.19 -6.98
CA ILE A 598 6.79 -23.10 -7.34
C ILE A 598 5.32 -23.51 -7.17
N ARG A 599 4.95 -24.70 -7.68
CA ARG A 599 3.59 -25.24 -7.54
C ARG A 599 3.20 -25.38 -6.06
N ALA A 600 4.02 -26.09 -5.29
CA ALA A 600 3.72 -26.41 -3.90
C ALA A 600 3.63 -25.14 -3.04
N PHE A 601 4.61 -24.25 -3.14
CA PHE A 601 4.66 -23.03 -2.34
C PHE A 601 3.55 -22.04 -2.72
N GLY A 602 3.35 -21.81 -4.03
CA GLY A 602 2.27 -20.95 -4.51
C GLY A 602 0.89 -21.49 -4.11
N SER A 603 0.67 -22.80 -4.19
CA SER A 603 -0.58 -23.44 -3.72
C SER A 603 -0.78 -23.28 -2.21
N LEU A 604 0.27 -23.44 -1.39
CA LEU A 604 0.19 -23.21 0.06
C LEU A 604 -0.25 -21.78 0.39
N VAL A 605 0.35 -20.78 -0.26
CA VAL A 605 -0.01 -19.37 -0.07
C VAL A 605 -1.45 -19.12 -0.53
N GLY A 606 -1.78 -19.54 -1.75
CA GLY A 606 -3.10 -19.29 -2.35
C GLY A 606 -4.25 -19.96 -1.62
N THR A 607 -4.09 -21.22 -1.18
CA THR A 607 -5.13 -21.92 -0.42
C THR A 607 -5.31 -21.38 0.99
N THR A 608 -4.24 -20.88 1.61
CA THR A 608 -4.31 -20.21 2.92
C THR A 608 -4.99 -18.86 2.79
N ALA A 609 -4.61 -18.04 1.80
CA ALA A 609 -5.29 -16.77 1.52
C ALA A 609 -6.79 -16.95 1.21
N ALA A 610 -7.16 -18.03 0.50
CA ALA A 610 -8.56 -18.34 0.20
C ALA A 610 -9.36 -18.72 1.46
N HIS A 611 -8.72 -19.35 2.44
CA HIS A 611 -9.33 -19.67 3.73
C HIS A 611 -9.59 -18.42 4.56
N GLU A 612 -8.59 -17.56 4.73
CA GLU A 612 -8.73 -16.31 5.49
C GLU A 612 -9.72 -15.34 4.85
N LEU A 613 -9.76 -15.26 3.50
CA LEU A 613 -10.79 -14.49 2.82
C LEU A 613 -12.18 -15.08 3.02
N GLY A 614 -12.29 -16.41 3.16
CA GLY A 614 -13.54 -17.07 3.53
C GLY A 614 -14.06 -16.58 4.88
N HIS A 615 -13.18 -16.50 5.89
CA HIS A 615 -13.48 -15.94 7.21
C HIS A 615 -14.00 -14.51 7.16
N ALA A 616 -13.30 -13.65 6.41
CA ALA A 616 -13.72 -12.26 6.24
C ALA A 616 -15.04 -12.14 5.49
N LEU A 617 -15.40 -13.10 4.65
CA LEU A 617 -16.69 -13.14 3.95
C LEU A 617 -17.80 -13.82 4.77
N GLY A 618 -17.55 -14.17 6.04
CA GLY A 618 -18.57 -14.73 6.92
C GLY A 618 -18.73 -16.25 6.86
N LEU A 619 -17.72 -16.99 6.38
CA LEU A 619 -17.60 -18.45 6.50
C LEU A 619 -16.72 -18.81 7.71
N ALA A 620 -16.82 -19.95 8.37
CA ALA A 620 -17.44 -21.20 7.94
C ALA A 620 -18.89 -21.40 8.43
N ASP A 621 -19.43 -20.54 9.29
CA ASP A 621 -20.76 -20.74 9.86
C ASP A 621 -21.63 -19.49 9.68
N PRO A 622 -22.04 -19.16 8.44
CA PRO A 622 -22.73 -17.92 8.12
C PRO A 622 -24.05 -17.73 8.88
N ASP A 623 -24.65 -18.81 9.38
CA ASP A 623 -25.91 -18.85 10.12
C ASP A 623 -25.76 -19.32 11.59
N GLY A 624 -24.54 -19.50 12.09
CA GLY A 624 -24.28 -20.10 13.41
C GLY A 624 -23.17 -19.42 14.24
N ALA A 625 -22.36 -20.22 14.93
CA ALA A 625 -21.32 -19.75 15.87
C ALA A 625 -19.99 -20.52 15.76
N GLY A 626 -19.86 -21.41 14.78
CA GLY A 626 -18.66 -22.17 14.48
C GLY A 626 -17.63 -21.36 13.69
N PHE A 627 -16.36 -21.71 13.85
CA PHE A 627 -15.25 -21.06 13.16
C PHE A 627 -14.71 -21.90 11.98
N HIS A 628 -15.07 -23.18 11.90
CA HIS A 628 -14.68 -24.13 10.85
C HIS A 628 -15.80 -25.13 10.59
N ASN A 629 -15.70 -25.91 9.51
CA ASN A 629 -16.53 -27.10 9.35
C ASN A 629 -16.42 -28.02 10.58
N LEU A 630 -17.55 -28.51 11.08
CA LEU A 630 -17.60 -29.37 12.28
C LEU A 630 -16.95 -30.75 12.05
N VAL A 631 -16.76 -31.13 10.78
CA VAL A 631 -16.18 -32.41 10.36
C VAL A 631 -15.15 -32.16 9.25
N ASP A 632 -13.99 -32.77 9.41
CA ASP A 632 -12.92 -32.84 8.39
C ASP A 632 -13.34 -33.72 7.21
N ALA A 633 -13.23 -33.19 5.99
CA ALA A 633 -13.29 -33.99 4.78
C ALA A 633 -12.32 -33.51 3.69
N PRO A 634 -11.74 -34.44 2.92
CA PRO A 634 -10.71 -34.11 1.93
C PRO A 634 -11.11 -32.99 0.97
N GLY A 635 -10.22 -31.99 0.84
CA GLY A 635 -10.32 -30.94 -0.18
C GLY A 635 -11.34 -29.85 0.12
N ARG A 636 -11.76 -29.67 1.38
CA ARG A 636 -12.61 -28.55 1.79
C ARG A 636 -11.76 -27.37 2.27
N ILE A 637 -11.96 -26.18 1.67
CA ILE A 637 -11.15 -25.00 1.99
C ILE A 637 -11.31 -24.57 3.46
N MET A 638 -12.53 -24.61 4.00
CA MET A 638 -12.87 -24.10 5.34
C MET A 638 -12.71 -25.14 6.47
N ASP A 639 -12.03 -26.25 6.21
CA ASP A 639 -11.67 -27.19 7.27
C ASP A 639 -10.54 -26.62 8.12
N ALA A 640 -10.56 -26.97 9.41
CA ALA A 640 -9.59 -26.45 10.37
C ALA A 640 -8.15 -26.78 9.98
N GLY A 641 -7.23 -25.89 10.40
CA GLY A 641 -5.82 -26.00 10.04
C GLY A 641 -5.18 -27.36 10.35
N VAL A 642 -5.59 -27.96 11.47
CA VAL A 642 -5.16 -29.27 11.99
C VAL A 642 -5.53 -30.46 11.10
N HIS A 643 -6.48 -30.28 10.20
CA HIS A 643 -7.09 -31.34 9.43
C HIS A 643 -6.59 -31.38 7.98
N ARG A 644 -6.10 -30.24 7.48
CA ARG A 644 -5.62 -30.10 6.11
C ARG A 644 -4.10 -30.24 6.03
N GLY A 645 -3.65 -31.39 5.51
CA GLY A 645 -2.24 -31.73 5.37
C GLY A 645 -1.49 -30.93 4.30
N PHE A 646 -0.16 -31.08 4.26
CA PHE A 646 0.70 -30.42 3.27
C PHE A 646 0.31 -30.77 1.83
N ALA A 647 0.13 -32.04 1.50
CA ALA A 647 -0.14 -32.50 0.13
C ALA A 647 -1.44 -31.88 -0.41
N GLU A 648 -2.52 -31.87 0.38
CA GLU A 648 -3.78 -31.21 0.05
C GLU A 648 -3.60 -29.71 -0.23
N ARG A 649 -2.92 -28.98 0.66
CA ARG A 649 -2.74 -27.52 0.51
C ARG A 649 -1.79 -27.17 -0.64
N ALA A 650 -0.79 -28.02 -0.90
CA ALA A 650 0.19 -27.84 -1.96
C ALA A 650 -0.31 -28.35 -3.33
N GLU A 651 -1.45 -29.04 -3.37
CA GLU A 651 -2.04 -29.69 -4.55
C GLU A 651 -1.12 -30.75 -5.19
N LEU A 652 -0.69 -31.70 -4.37
CA LEU A 652 0.27 -32.75 -4.72
C LEU A 652 -0.34 -34.14 -4.60
N ASP A 653 0.24 -35.13 -5.31
CA ASP A 653 -0.17 -36.54 -5.29
C ASP A 653 -1.66 -36.81 -5.54
N GLY A 654 -2.31 -35.92 -6.31
CA GLY A 654 -3.75 -35.96 -6.58
C GLY A 654 -4.64 -35.48 -5.44
N GLU A 655 -4.07 -34.92 -4.38
CA GLU A 655 -4.81 -34.17 -3.37
C GLU A 655 -5.09 -32.76 -3.91
N GLY A 656 -6.35 -32.33 -3.87
CA GLY A 656 -6.81 -31.05 -4.41
C GLY A 656 -7.29 -31.08 -5.87
N PRO A 657 -7.67 -29.92 -6.44
CA PRO A 657 -7.69 -28.62 -5.77
C PRO A 657 -8.77 -28.56 -4.67
N ALA A 658 -8.45 -27.92 -3.55
CA ALA A 658 -9.42 -27.68 -2.49
C ALA A 658 -10.53 -26.72 -2.98
N ARG A 659 -11.76 -26.88 -2.48
CA ARG A 659 -12.93 -26.09 -2.88
C ARG A 659 -13.80 -25.74 -1.67
N PHE A 660 -14.60 -24.68 -1.79
CA PHE A 660 -15.74 -24.47 -0.89
C PHE A 660 -16.77 -25.59 -1.12
N CYS A 661 -17.34 -26.13 -0.03
CA CYS A 661 -18.47 -27.05 -0.08
C CYS A 661 -19.73 -26.36 -0.64
N VAL A 662 -20.75 -27.15 -0.96
CA VAL A 662 -21.96 -26.69 -1.66
C VAL A 662 -22.64 -25.52 -0.93
N GLU A 663 -22.80 -25.63 0.39
CA GLU A 663 -23.51 -24.64 1.21
C GLU A 663 -22.70 -23.33 1.31
N HIS A 664 -21.39 -23.42 1.56
CA HIS A 664 -20.50 -22.26 1.58
C HIS A 664 -20.49 -21.54 0.22
N TYR A 665 -20.40 -22.28 -0.88
CA TYR A 665 -20.40 -21.70 -2.21
C TYR A 665 -21.76 -21.06 -2.54
N ALA A 666 -22.87 -21.69 -2.15
CA ALA A 666 -24.20 -21.12 -2.32
C ALA A 666 -24.38 -19.82 -1.52
N TYR A 667 -23.88 -19.78 -0.27
CA TYR A 667 -23.85 -18.57 0.55
C TYR A 667 -23.06 -17.45 -0.14
N LEU A 668 -21.82 -17.71 -0.55
CA LEU A 668 -20.97 -16.71 -1.23
C LEU A 668 -21.64 -16.17 -2.50
N ARG A 669 -22.27 -17.03 -3.31
CA ARG A 669 -23.02 -16.60 -4.50
C ARG A 669 -24.26 -15.76 -4.19
N SER A 670 -24.85 -15.92 -3.00
CA SER A 670 -26.01 -15.14 -2.59
C SER A 670 -25.64 -13.72 -2.19
N ILE A 671 -24.46 -13.52 -1.59
CA ILE A 671 -23.98 -12.21 -1.13
C ILE A 671 -23.13 -11.48 -2.18
N LEU A 672 -22.49 -12.23 -3.09
CA LEU A 672 -21.65 -11.72 -4.17
C LEU A 672 -22.05 -12.38 -5.51
N PRO A 673 -23.25 -12.04 -6.06
CA PRO A 673 -23.74 -12.64 -7.29
C PRO A 673 -22.97 -12.16 -8.53
N VAL A 674 -23.04 -12.94 -9.61
CA VAL A 674 -22.45 -12.62 -10.92
C VAL A 674 -23.52 -12.75 -11.99
N THR A 675 -23.70 -11.71 -12.82
CA THR A 675 -24.82 -11.55 -13.76
C THR A 675 -24.92 -12.67 -14.81
N ASP A 676 -23.79 -13.28 -15.21
CA ASP A 676 -23.69 -14.31 -16.25
C ASP A 676 -23.03 -15.61 -15.77
N ALA A 677 -22.99 -15.88 -14.46
CA ALA A 677 -22.24 -17.03 -13.96
C ALA A 677 -22.82 -18.35 -14.52
N PRO A 678 -21.98 -19.25 -15.08
CA PRO A 678 -22.40 -20.59 -15.44
C PRO A 678 -22.97 -21.34 -14.20
N VAL A 679 -23.65 -22.45 -14.47
CA VAL A 679 -23.84 -23.50 -13.44
C VAL A 679 -22.48 -23.75 -12.79
N ASP A 680 -22.46 -23.90 -11.47
CA ASP A 680 -21.27 -24.11 -10.65
C ASP A 680 -20.12 -24.78 -11.44
N PRO A 681 -18.96 -24.11 -11.62
CA PRO A 681 -17.84 -24.64 -12.41
C PRO A 681 -17.30 -25.96 -11.82
N ALA A 682 -17.74 -26.31 -10.61
CA ALA A 682 -17.43 -27.52 -9.87
C ALA A 682 -18.70 -28.37 -9.59
N PRO A 683 -19.28 -29.08 -10.57
CA PRO A 683 -20.54 -29.81 -10.38
C PRO A 683 -20.50 -30.95 -9.34
N SER A 684 -19.34 -31.24 -8.75
CA SER A 684 -19.11 -32.27 -7.73
C SER A 684 -18.53 -31.71 -6.42
N ARG A 685 -18.92 -30.49 -6.00
CA ARG A 685 -18.55 -29.98 -4.66
C ARG A 685 -19.04 -30.94 -3.57
N PRO A 686 -18.25 -31.20 -2.53
CA PRO A 686 -18.73 -31.95 -1.37
C PRO A 686 -19.80 -31.12 -0.63
N ALA A 687 -20.76 -31.78 0.01
CA ALA A 687 -21.58 -31.14 1.04
C ALA A 687 -20.70 -30.70 2.22
N CYS A 688 -21.13 -29.76 3.06
CA CYS A 688 -20.40 -29.37 4.26
C CYS A 688 -20.61 -30.35 5.45
N ASP A 689 -21.67 -31.17 5.41
CA ASP A 689 -22.05 -32.15 6.45
C ASP A 689 -20.99 -33.21 6.78
#